data_AF-A0A1S3CIT0-F1
#
_entry.id   AF-A0A1S3CIT0-F1
#
_cell.length_a   1.000
_cell.length_b   1.000
_cell.length_c   1.000
_cell.angle_alpha   90.00
_cell.angle_beta   90.00
_cell.angle_gamma   90.00
#
_symmetry.space_group_name_H-M   'P 1'
#
loop_
_entity.id
_entity.type
_entity.pdbx_description
1 polymer ?
#
loop_
_entity_poly.entity_id
_entity_poly.type
_entity_poly.pdbx_seq_one_letter_code
_entity_poly.pdbx_strand_id
1 'polypeptide(L)'
;MEMRALEDIEMAEDITPPLFPLTSALHDSFLSTHCSSCFSLLPNPPISHSPLLHYCSLKCSLSHSDPLTAAFFSIHPLPDASSDTSDLRASLRLLHLHLLLSHPSPSLSPPPHRIFGLLTNRHKLMTPQNGSEVFLKLREAANAIAALRRKNYADISPGTALEEAVLCLVLTNAVDVQDSIGQTIGIAVYAPTFSWINHSCSPNACYRFETPSDFFTTRFRIAPSCTDFVSDEGTCRQMGNVRSNILDFMREDFQGNGPRVVVRSIKRIKKGEAVTIAYCDLLQPKARRQSELWSRYQFVCSCQRCSAVPLTYVDHALQEISAVKVELLDSAPISNFDHDTAVRRIDEYVDNAITEYLSIGSPESCCEKLQNLLTFGFRDEQVEDGEGKQPVSLRLHPSHFLLLNAYTALTSAYKVRSCDLLALSSEMDKDNENRHNALTMSKTSAAYALFLAGATHHLFLFEPSLIASAANCWVVAGESLLILARHSSLWATTTNTSDWGFPLGKRMCSNCSWVDEFNGSRIHGRRIQADFREFSIGISNCIASISRKCWSFLTHGCPYLKAFTDPFDFSWPKTNDGDIGGHGIDRSCACSKTKDICFECEPQDSNQERESISGLGIHCLYYGGYLASICYGYHSHLASQIQNILNDLN
;
A
#
# COMPACT_ATOMS: atom_id res chain seq x y z
N MET A 1 6.81 3.81 -26.21
CA MET A 1 5.47 3.18 -26.31
C MET A 1 4.67 3.64 -25.12
N GLU A 2 3.43 4.01 -25.34
CA GLU A 2 2.47 4.44 -24.31
C GLU A 2 1.08 3.92 -24.68
N MET A 3 0.21 3.74 -23.68
CA MET A 3 -1.19 3.43 -23.92
C MET A 3 -2.01 4.72 -23.88
N ARG A 4 -2.82 4.97 -24.91
CA ARG A 4 -3.69 6.16 -25.01
C ARG A 4 -5.15 5.77 -25.07
N ALA A 5 -6.02 6.61 -24.51
CA ALA A 5 -7.46 6.42 -24.54
C ALA A 5 -8.02 6.53 -25.97
N LEU A 6 -8.90 5.61 -26.36
CA LEU A 6 -9.57 5.60 -27.66
C LEU A 6 -10.79 6.53 -27.73
N GLU A 7 -11.32 6.87 -26.57
CA GLU A 7 -12.52 7.68 -26.36
C GLU A 7 -12.37 8.48 -25.07
N ASP A 8 -13.31 9.39 -24.81
CA ASP A 8 -13.40 10.02 -23.50
C ASP A 8 -13.84 8.97 -22.46
N ILE A 9 -13.15 8.94 -21.32
CA ILE A 9 -13.40 8.03 -20.22
C ILE A 9 -13.68 8.89 -18.99
N GLU A 10 -14.87 8.75 -18.42
CA GLU A 10 -15.20 9.47 -17.19
C GLU A 10 -14.53 8.79 -15.99
N MET A 11 -14.49 9.49 -14.86
CA MET A 11 -13.99 8.92 -13.60
C MET A 11 -14.84 7.71 -13.17
N ALA A 12 -14.20 6.73 -12.52
CA ALA A 12 -14.81 5.50 -12.04
C ALA A 12 -15.37 4.61 -13.17
N GLU A 13 -14.63 4.49 -14.27
CA GLU A 13 -14.96 3.60 -15.38
C GLU A 13 -13.84 2.59 -15.64
N ASP A 14 -14.21 1.33 -15.87
CA ASP A 14 -13.24 0.33 -16.29
C ASP A 14 -12.74 0.66 -17.71
N ILE A 15 -11.44 0.52 -17.89
CA ILE A 15 -10.69 0.84 -19.12
C ILE A 15 -10.40 -0.43 -19.91
N THR A 16 -10.20 -1.56 -19.22
CA THR A 16 -9.91 -2.87 -19.81
C THR A 16 -10.90 -3.92 -19.30
N PRO A 17 -11.18 -4.97 -20.08
CA PRO A 17 -11.66 -6.23 -19.52
C PRO A 17 -10.60 -6.85 -18.58
N PRO A 18 -10.93 -7.91 -17.84
CA PRO A 18 -9.94 -8.69 -17.09
C PRO A 18 -8.85 -9.22 -18.01
N LEU A 19 -7.61 -8.87 -17.69
CA LEU A 19 -6.43 -9.28 -18.47
C LEU A 19 -5.71 -10.41 -17.74
N PHE A 20 -5.38 -11.46 -18.47
CA PHE A 20 -4.65 -12.62 -17.96
C PHE A 20 -3.14 -12.35 -17.88
N PRO A 21 -2.45 -12.91 -16.88
CA PRO A 21 -0.99 -12.82 -16.80
C PRO A 21 -0.32 -13.73 -17.84
N LEU A 22 0.84 -13.32 -18.34
CA LEU A 22 1.76 -14.19 -19.10
C LEU A 22 2.43 -15.21 -18.18
N THR A 23 2.76 -14.77 -16.96
CA THR A 23 3.33 -15.60 -15.90
C THR A 23 2.96 -14.99 -14.55
N SER A 24 2.84 -15.82 -13.53
CA SER A 24 2.63 -15.39 -12.14
C SER A 24 3.29 -16.39 -11.20
N ALA A 25 3.61 -15.97 -9.97
CA ALA A 25 4.10 -16.83 -8.91
C ALA A 25 3.68 -16.27 -7.54
N LEU A 26 3.19 -17.14 -6.64
CA LEU A 26 2.98 -16.78 -5.23
C LEU A 26 4.31 -16.43 -4.57
N HIS A 27 4.30 -15.66 -3.48
CA HIS A 27 5.42 -15.62 -2.56
C HIS A 27 5.54 -16.94 -1.79
N ASP A 28 6.73 -17.26 -1.30
CA ASP A 28 7.07 -18.52 -0.65
C ASP A 28 6.19 -18.78 0.58
N SER A 29 5.87 -17.73 1.33
CA SER A 29 4.99 -17.76 2.51
C SER A 29 3.57 -18.21 2.22
N PHE A 30 3.10 -18.13 0.97
CA PHE A 30 1.72 -18.46 0.59
C PHE A 30 1.59 -19.77 -0.21
N LEU A 31 2.70 -20.47 -0.48
CA LEU A 31 2.68 -21.72 -1.27
C LEU A 31 1.87 -22.86 -0.63
N SER A 32 1.71 -22.84 0.69
CA SER A 32 0.95 -23.84 1.46
C SER A 32 -0.51 -23.45 1.71
N THR A 33 -0.88 -22.19 1.47
CA THR A 33 -2.22 -21.64 1.77
C THR A 33 -3.02 -21.28 0.51
N HIS A 34 -2.32 -20.96 -0.59
CA HIS A 34 -2.93 -20.51 -1.83
C HIS A 34 -2.59 -21.42 -3.02
N CYS A 35 -3.50 -21.49 -3.98
CA CYS A 35 -3.32 -22.25 -5.20
C CYS A 35 -2.23 -21.62 -6.07
N SER A 36 -1.22 -22.40 -6.46
CA SER A 36 -0.09 -21.95 -7.27
C SER A 36 -0.47 -21.48 -8.68
N SER A 37 -1.69 -21.80 -9.14
CA SER A 37 -2.21 -21.40 -10.46
C SER A 37 -3.12 -20.17 -10.37
N CYS A 38 -4.20 -20.20 -9.59
CA CYS A 38 -5.21 -19.13 -9.57
C CYS A 38 -5.14 -18.21 -8.35
N PHE A 39 -4.26 -18.51 -7.38
CA PHE A 39 -4.07 -17.76 -6.14
C PHE A 39 -5.29 -17.76 -5.21
N SER A 40 -6.31 -18.59 -5.44
CA SER A 40 -7.38 -18.81 -4.47
C SER A 40 -6.87 -19.59 -3.26
N LEU A 41 -7.53 -19.46 -2.11
CA LEU A 41 -7.27 -20.33 -0.95
C LEU A 41 -7.37 -21.82 -1.34
N LEU A 42 -6.50 -22.63 -0.75
CA LEU A 42 -6.49 -24.07 -0.97
C LEU A 42 -7.63 -24.77 -0.19
N PRO A 43 -8.26 -25.80 -0.78
CA PRO A 43 -9.14 -26.69 -0.05
C PRO A 43 -8.30 -27.63 0.84
N ASN A 44 -8.93 -28.18 1.88
CA ASN A 44 -8.33 -29.23 2.71
C ASN A 44 -8.95 -30.60 2.37
N PRO A 45 -8.19 -31.56 1.77
CA PRO A 45 -6.79 -31.50 1.34
C PRO A 45 -6.58 -30.88 -0.06
N PRO A 46 -5.40 -30.30 -0.35
CA PRO A 46 -5.07 -29.76 -1.67
C PRO A 46 -4.63 -30.85 -2.65
N ILE A 47 -4.72 -30.56 -3.95
CA ILE A 47 -4.12 -31.39 -5.01
C ILE A 47 -2.65 -30.99 -5.15
N SER A 48 -1.72 -31.96 -5.15
CA SER A 48 -0.29 -31.71 -5.30
C SER A 48 0.38 -32.73 -6.21
N HIS A 49 1.34 -32.25 -7.01
CA HIS A 49 2.21 -33.08 -7.85
C HIS A 49 3.71 -32.92 -7.48
N SER A 50 4.01 -32.01 -6.55
CA SER A 50 5.37 -31.73 -6.06
C SER A 50 5.27 -31.10 -4.67
N PRO A 51 6.31 -31.20 -3.82
CA PRO A 51 6.29 -30.60 -2.48
C PRO A 51 6.03 -29.08 -2.47
N LEU A 52 6.31 -28.41 -3.59
CA LEU A 52 6.26 -26.96 -3.72
C LEU A 52 4.91 -26.43 -4.23
N LEU A 53 4.23 -27.17 -5.12
CA LEU A 53 3.09 -26.67 -5.87
C LEU A 53 1.79 -27.35 -5.44
N HIS A 54 0.82 -26.52 -5.05
CA HIS A 54 -0.49 -26.94 -4.56
C HIS A 54 -1.61 -26.30 -5.39
N TYR A 55 -2.68 -27.07 -5.61
CA TYR A 55 -3.78 -26.67 -6.49
C TYR A 55 -5.15 -26.86 -5.83
N CYS A 56 -6.07 -25.93 -6.09
CA CYS A 56 -7.44 -26.00 -5.58
C CYS A 56 -8.34 -26.94 -6.40
N SER A 57 -7.96 -27.28 -7.64
CA SER A 57 -8.74 -28.13 -8.53
C SER A 57 -7.87 -28.82 -9.57
N LEU A 58 -8.39 -29.91 -10.15
CA LEU A 58 -7.72 -30.62 -11.24
C LEU A 58 -7.55 -29.70 -12.47
N LYS A 59 -8.49 -28.79 -12.72
CA LYS A 59 -8.37 -27.77 -13.77
C LYS A 59 -7.14 -26.90 -13.56
N CYS A 60 -6.93 -26.40 -12.33
CA CYS A 60 -5.77 -25.58 -11.99
C CYS A 60 -4.47 -26.37 -12.11
N SER A 61 -4.45 -27.63 -11.67
CA SER A 61 -3.28 -28.50 -11.86
C SER A 61 -2.93 -28.69 -13.34
N LEU A 62 -3.90 -29.08 -14.17
CA LEU A 62 -3.68 -29.40 -15.59
C LEU A 62 -3.31 -28.17 -16.43
N SER A 63 -3.89 -27.02 -16.12
CA SER A 63 -3.58 -25.76 -16.80
C SER A 63 -2.18 -25.23 -16.47
N HIS A 64 -1.61 -25.66 -15.35
CA HIS A 64 -0.40 -25.09 -14.78
C HIS A 64 0.78 -26.02 -15.07
N SER A 65 1.23 -26.01 -16.32
CA SER A 65 2.43 -26.73 -16.77
C SER A 65 3.69 -25.99 -16.32
N ASP A 66 4.42 -26.56 -15.36
CA ASP A 66 5.61 -25.95 -14.80
C ASP A 66 6.81 -26.92 -14.66
N PRO A 67 7.21 -27.63 -15.74
CA PRO A 67 8.23 -28.67 -15.68
C PRO A 67 9.62 -28.11 -15.37
N LEU A 68 9.93 -26.89 -15.82
CA LEU A 68 11.23 -26.26 -15.55
C LEU A 68 11.37 -25.88 -14.08
N THR A 69 10.32 -25.32 -13.45
CA THR A 69 10.36 -25.02 -12.01
C THR A 69 10.46 -26.27 -11.17
N ALA A 70 9.65 -27.30 -11.48
CA ALA A 70 9.73 -28.58 -10.77
C ALA A 70 11.12 -29.21 -10.87
N ALA A 71 11.75 -29.20 -12.06
CA ALA A 71 13.08 -29.75 -12.26
C ALA A 71 14.19 -28.89 -11.60
N PHE A 72 14.03 -27.57 -11.56
CA PHE A 72 14.97 -26.66 -10.90
C PHE A 72 15.01 -26.92 -9.38
N PHE A 73 13.85 -26.89 -8.73
CA PHE A 73 13.75 -27.05 -7.27
C PHE A 73 13.94 -28.50 -6.79
N SER A 74 13.95 -29.47 -7.71
CA SER A 74 14.39 -30.84 -7.41
C SER A 74 15.93 -30.94 -7.25
N ILE A 75 16.68 -30.01 -7.83
CA ILE A 75 18.15 -29.98 -7.81
C ILE A 75 18.67 -28.92 -6.83
N HIS A 76 17.95 -27.81 -6.71
CA HIS A 76 18.25 -26.70 -5.82
C HIS A 76 17.14 -26.60 -4.76
N PRO A 77 17.37 -27.09 -3.53
CA PRO A 77 16.44 -26.87 -2.43
C PRO A 77 16.16 -25.37 -2.25
N LEU A 78 14.99 -25.04 -1.69
CA LEU A 78 14.64 -23.65 -1.38
C LEU A 78 15.79 -23.03 -0.55
N PRO A 79 16.28 -21.83 -0.90
CA PRO A 79 17.23 -21.11 -0.05
C PRO A 79 16.66 -20.91 1.36
N ASP A 80 17.52 -20.59 2.33
CA ASP A 80 17.10 -20.27 3.71
C ASP A 80 15.91 -19.30 3.72
N ALA A 81 15.09 -19.35 4.78
CA ALA A 81 13.80 -18.66 4.92
C ALA A 81 13.79 -17.12 4.72
N SER A 82 14.93 -16.50 4.40
CA SER A 82 15.11 -15.07 4.20
C SER A 82 14.95 -14.58 2.75
N SER A 83 14.95 -15.45 1.73
CA SER A 83 14.86 -15.01 0.32
C SER A 83 13.68 -15.65 -0.41
N ASP A 84 12.71 -14.81 -0.81
CA ASP A 84 11.59 -15.23 -1.65
C ASP A 84 12.07 -15.66 -3.05
N THR A 85 11.45 -16.68 -3.63
CA THR A 85 11.83 -17.25 -4.93
C THR A 85 10.77 -17.06 -6.02
N SER A 86 9.79 -16.17 -5.81
CA SER A 86 8.71 -15.89 -6.77
C SER A 86 9.22 -15.35 -8.11
N ASP A 87 10.17 -14.42 -8.13
CA ASP A 87 10.79 -13.88 -9.35
C ASP A 87 11.42 -14.98 -10.20
N LEU A 88 12.12 -15.92 -9.55
CA LEU A 88 12.77 -17.05 -10.21
C LEU A 88 11.74 -18.03 -10.78
N ARG A 89 10.69 -18.37 -10.02
CA ARG A 89 9.60 -19.22 -10.50
C ARG A 89 8.85 -18.59 -11.68
N ALA A 90 8.51 -17.31 -11.59
CA ALA A 90 7.86 -16.57 -12.66
C ALA A 90 8.73 -16.54 -13.93
N SER A 91 10.05 -16.38 -13.77
CA SER A 91 11.02 -16.40 -14.86
C SER A 91 11.16 -17.78 -15.52
N LEU A 92 11.21 -18.86 -14.74
CA LEU A 92 11.26 -20.23 -15.24
C LEU A 92 10.00 -20.57 -16.06
N ARG A 93 8.82 -20.17 -15.57
CA ARG A 93 7.54 -20.31 -16.29
C ARG A 93 7.53 -19.52 -17.59
N LEU A 94 7.97 -18.26 -17.55
CA LEU A 94 8.01 -17.40 -18.73
C LEU A 94 9.01 -17.91 -19.78
N LEU A 95 10.15 -18.45 -19.34
CA LEU A 95 11.12 -19.10 -20.21
C LEU A 95 10.52 -20.35 -20.86
N HIS A 96 9.83 -21.19 -20.08
CA HIS A 96 9.14 -22.37 -20.64
C HIS A 96 8.14 -21.95 -21.73
N LEU A 97 7.30 -20.96 -21.45
CA LEU A 97 6.36 -20.39 -22.42
C LEU A 97 7.07 -19.86 -23.67
N HIS A 98 8.18 -19.14 -23.50
CA HIS A 98 8.97 -18.64 -24.63
C HIS A 98 9.52 -19.76 -25.50
N LEU A 99 10.00 -20.85 -24.91
CA LEU A 99 10.53 -22.01 -25.63
C LEU A 99 9.44 -22.80 -26.36
N LEU A 100 8.20 -22.84 -25.83
CA LEU A 100 7.07 -23.48 -26.49
C LEU A 100 6.59 -22.70 -27.72
N LEU A 101 6.57 -21.37 -27.62
CA LEU A 101 6.04 -20.48 -28.67
C LEU A 101 7.08 -20.11 -29.74
N SER A 102 8.37 -20.20 -29.42
CA SER A 102 9.43 -19.88 -30.36
C SER A 102 9.75 -21.10 -31.24
N HIS A 103 9.65 -20.94 -32.57
CA HIS A 103 10.23 -21.92 -33.49
C HIS A 103 11.75 -22.03 -33.23
N PRO A 104 12.36 -23.21 -33.45
CA PRO A 104 13.79 -23.44 -33.25
C PRO A 104 14.59 -22.64 -34.27
N SER A 105 14.78 -21.34 -34.02
CA SER A 105 15.75 -20.52 -34.72
C SER A 105 17.02 -20.42 -33.86
N PRO A 106 18.18 -20.74 -34.43
CA PRO A 106 19.43 -20.70 -33.71
C PRO A 106 19.86 -19.23 -33.51
N SER A 107 20.24 -18.90 -32.27
CA SER A 107 21.06 -17.73 -31.93
C SER A 107 20.52 -16.36 -32.42
N LEU A 108 19.55 -15.79 -31.70
CA LEU A 108 19.44 -14.32 -31.64
C LEU A 108 20.52 -13.79 -30.69
N SER A 109 21.70 -13.58 -31.26
CA SER A 109 22.79 -12.83 -30.63
C SER A 109 22.83 -11.45 -31.29
N PRO A 110 22.52 -10.35 -30.58
CA PRO A 110 22.22 -10.25 -29.14
C PRO A 110 20.77 -10.68 -28.78
N PRO A 111 20.51 -11.04 -27.51
CA PRO A 111 19.15 -11.31 -27.03
C PRO A 111 18.27 -10.07 -27.27
N PRO A 112 16.99 -10.25 -27.59
CA PRO A 112 16.15 -9.13 -27.97
C PRO A 112 15.94 -8.18 -26.78
N HIS A 113 15.93 -6.87 -27.06
CA HIS A 113 15.59 -5.85 -26.07
C HIS A 113 14.16 -6.01 -25.50
N ARG A 114 13.32 -6.79 -26.20
CA ARG A 114 11.98 -7.16 -25.78
C ARG A 114 11.71 -8.65 -25.98
N ILE A 115 11.05 -9.27 -25.01
CA ILE A 115 10.47 -10.62 -25.12
C ILE A 115 8.97 -10.47 -24.88
N PHE A 116 8.12 -11.09 -25.70
CA PHE A 116 6.66 -10.85 -25.69
C PHE A 116 6.25 -9.38 -25.84
N GLY A 117 7.10 -8.54 -26.46
CA GLY A 117 6.89 -7.10 -26.55
C GLY A 117 7.20 -6.31 -25.27
N LEU A 118 7.62 -6.96 -24.19
CA LEU A 118 7.96 -6.34 -22.90
C LEU A 118 9.45 -6.02 -22.81
N LEU A 119 9.80 -4.92 -22.14
CA LEU A 119 11.20 -4.51 -21.97
C LEU A 119 11.95 -5.49 -21.07
N THR A 120 13.16 -5.89 -21.47
CA THR A 120 14.03 -6.71 -20.62
C THR A 120 14.93 -5.88 -19.72
N ASN A 121 15.28 -4.64 -20.09
CA ASN A 121 16.27 -3.81 -19.39
C ASN A 121 17.63 -4.49 -19.08
N ARG A 122 17.94 -5.63 -19.70
CA ARG A 122 19.17 -6.40 -19.47
C ARG A 122 20.43 -5.55 -19.58
N HIS A 123 20.49 -4.66 -20.57
CA HIS A 123 21.65 -3.78 -20.79
C HIS A 123 21.89 -2.75 -19.68
N LYS A 124 20.92 -2.49 -18.80
CA LYS A 124 21.07 -1.61 -17.63
C LYS A 124 21.32 -2.42 -16.37
N LEU A 125 20.51 -3.47 -16.16
CA LEU A 125 20.57 -4.32 -14.97
C LEU A 125 21.84 -5.20 -14.92
N MET A 126 22.40 -5.58 -16.09
CA MET A 126 23.60 -6.42 -16.17
C MET A 126 24.92 -5.63 -16.33
N THR A 127 24.95 -4.34 -15.98
CA THR A 127 26.18 -3.53 -16.08
C THR A 127 27.12 -3.73 -14.87
N PRO A 128 28.44 -3.93 -15.06
CA PRO A 128 29.38 -4.20 -13.96
C PRO A 128 29.54 -3.06 -12.96
N GLN A 129 29.19 -1.81 -13.34
CA GLN A 129 29.24 -0.65 -12.45
C GLN A 129 28.16 -0.72 -11.35
N ASN A 130 27.09 -1.50 -11.57
CA ASN A 130 26.14 -1.89 -10.54
C ASN A 130 26.64 -3.17 -9.85
N GLY A 131 27.79 -3.13 -9.15
CA GLY A 131 28.31 -4.24 -8.34
C GLY A 131 27.41 -4.64 -7.15
N SER A 132 26.09 -4.44 -7.29
CA SER A 132 25.06 -4.79 -6.34
C SER A 132 24.88 -6.30 -6.29
N GLU A 133 24.52 -6.77 -5.11
CA GLU A 133 24.08 -8.13 -4.82
C GLU A 133 23.07 -8.67 -5.85
N VAL A 134 22.22 -7.80 -6.41
CA VAL A 134 21.22 -8.14 -7.45
C VAL A 134 21.87 -8.69 -8.71
N PHE A 135 22.99 -8.11 -9.18
CA PHE A 135 23.68 -8.59 -10.38
C PHE A 135 24.22 -10.02 -10.19
N LEU A 136 24.83 -10.28 -9.03
CA LEU A 136 25.39 -11.60 -8.71
C LEU A 136 24.30 -12.65 -8.60
N LYS A 137 23.22 -12.35 -7.88
CA LYS A 137 22.03 -13.22 -7.77
C LYS A 137 21.41 -13.52 -9.14
N LEU A 138 21.27 -12.49 -9.99
CA LEU A 138 20.76 -12.66 -11.35
C LEU A 138 21.65 -13.56 -12.21
N ARG A 139 22.97 -13.39 -12.13
CA ARG A 139 23.94 -14.21 -12.86
C ARG A 139 23.91 -15.66 -12.40
N GLU A 140 23.87 -15.90 -11.10
CA GLU A 140 23.79 -17.24 -10.51
C GLU A 140 22.50 -17.95 -10.91
N ALA A 141 21.36 -17.26 -10.78
CA ALA A 141 20.07 -17.76 -11.25
C ALA A 141 20.10 -18.10 -12.74
N ALA A 142 20.62 -17.19 -13.58
CA ALA A 142 20.72 -17.42 -15.03
C ALA A 142 21.60 -18.64 -15.37
N ASN A 143 22.73 -18.82 -14.67
CA ASN A 143 23.61 -19.97 -14.84
C ASN A 143 22.90 -21.29 -14.49
N ALA A 144 22.16 -21.31 -13.38
CA ALA A 144 21.42 -22.48 -12.93
C ALA A 144 20.28 -22.84 -13.90
N ILE A 145 19.52 -21.84 -14.37
CA ILE A 145 18.48 -22.03 -15.39
C ILE A 145 19.08 -22.56 -16.71
N ALA A 146 20.20 -21.99 -17.17
CA ALA A 146 20.85 -22.39 -18.41
C ALA A 146 21.44 -23.82 -18.32
N ALA A 147 21.94 -24.23 -17.16
CA ALA A 147 22.40 -25.60 -16.92
C ALA A 147 21.23 -26.59 -17.03
N LEU A 148 20.09 -26.27 -16.41
CA LEU A 148 18.87 -27.08 -16.49
C LEU A 148 18.35 -27.18 -17.92
N ARG A 149 18.31 -26.07 -18.65
CA ARG A 149 17.86 -26.03 -20.05
C ARG A 149 18.71 -26.91 -20.95
N ARG A 150 20.05 -26.87 -20.81
CA ARG A 150 20.97 -27.73 -21.58
C ARG A 150 20.79 -29.23 -21.29
N LYS A 151 20.40 -29.58 -20.05
CA LYS A 151 20.10 -30.97 -19.69
C LYS A 151 18.81 -31.48 -20.36
N ASN A 152 17.80 -30.62 -20.50
CA ASN A 152 16.50 -30.98 -21.05
C ASN A 152 16.41 -30.83 -22.57
N TYR A 153 17.28 -30.02 -23.19
CA TYR A 153 17.28 -29.73 -24.62
C TYR A 153 18.71 -29.85 -25.17
N ALA A 154 18.97 -30.89 -25.97
CA ALA A 154 20.32 -31.40 -26.27
C ALA A 154 21.16 -30.57 -27.27
N ASP A 155 20.66 -29.44 -27.80
CA ASP A 155 21.31 -28.75 -28.93
C ASP A 155 21.24 -27.21 -28.80
N ILE A 156 21.91 -26.66 -27.78
CA ILE A 156 21.82 -25.24 -27.41
C ILE A 156 23.22 -24.60 -27.29
N SER A 157 23.38 -23.40 -27.85
CA SER A 157 24.61 -22.61 -27.75
C SER A 157 24.99 -22.31 -26.29
N PRO A 158 26.28 -22.37 -25.93
CA PRO A 158 26.74 -21.99 -24.59
C PRO A 158 26.48 -20.49 -24.34
N GLY A 159 25.65 -20.15 -23.35
CA GLY A 159 25.38 -18.78 -22.93
C GLY A 159 24.20 -18.67 -21.95
N THR A 160 24.15 -17.55 -21.22
CA THR A 160 23.07 -17.20 -20.27
C THR A 160 22.24 -15.99 -20.69
N ALA A 161 22.48 -15.48 -21.90
CA ALA A 161 21.95 -14.20 -22.36
C ALA A 161 20.41 -14.15 -22.41
N LEU A 162 19.77 -15.28 -22.73
CA LEU A 162 18.32 -15.42 -22.76
C LEU A 162 17.76 -15.49 -21.33
N GLU A 163 18.37 -16.30 -20.48
CA GLU A 163 17.98 -16.49 -19.09
C GLU A 163 18.07 -15.18 -18.31
N GLU A 164 19.16 -14.43 -18.49
CA GLU A 164 19.30 -13.07 -17.96
C GLU A 164 18.21 -12.14 -18.48
N ALA A 165 17.90 -12.19 -19.78
CA ALA A 165 16.90 -11.31 -20.38
C ALA A 165 15.49 -11.60 -19.84
N VAL A 166 15.15 -12.87 -19.58
CA VAL A 166 13.88 -13.27 -18.98
C VAL A 166 13.80 -12.86 -17.51
N LEU A 167 14.85 -13.08 -16.72
CA LEU A 167 14.91 -12.63 -15.32
C LEU A 167 14.75 -11.11 -15.21
N CYS A 168 15.52 -10.37 -16.02
CA CYS A 168 15.44 -8.91 -16.04
C CYS A 168 14.07 -8.40 -16.53
N LEU A 169 13.41 -9.13 -17.44
CA LEU A 169 12.04 -8.83 -17.86
C LEU A 169 11.05 -8.97 -16.71
N VAL A 170 11.12 -10.07 -15.93
CA VAL A 170 10.24 -10.26 -14.77
C VAL A 170 10.45 -9.12 -13.78
N LEU A 171 11.70 -8.83 -13.38
CA LEU A 171 11.99 -7.72 -12.47
C LEU A 171 11.49 -6.35 -12.97
N THR A 172 11.53 -6.14 -14.29
CA THR A 172 11.11 -4.87 -14.90
C THR A 172 9.59 -4.72 -15.03
N ASN A 173 8.84 -5.81 -15.21
CA ASN A 173 7.42 -5.75 -15.61
C ASN A 173 6.47 -6.43 -14.62
N ALA A 174 6.98 -7.13 -13.60
CA ALA A 174 6.15 -7.78 -12.60
C ALA A 174 5.47 -6.73 -11.70
N VAL A 175 4.19 -6.95 -11.45
CA VAL A 175 3.40 -6.22 -10.46
C VAL A 175 3.03 -7.15 -9.33
N ASP A 176 2.89 -6.55 -8.15
CA ASP A 176 2.55 -7.25 -6.92
C ASP A 176 1.05 -7.60 -6.96
N VAL A 177 0.76 -8.86 -6.65
CA VAL A 177 -0.60 -9.40 -6.61
C VAL A 177 -1.10 -9.35 -5.19
N GLN A 178 -2.21 -8.65 -5.00
CA GLN A 178 -2.85 -8.49 -3.71
C GLN A 178 -4.10 -9.35 -3.61
N ASP A 179 -4.32 -9.91 -2.43
CA ASP A 179 -5.54 -10.64 -2.10
C ASP A 179 -6.70 -9.67 -1.74
N SER A 180 -7.78 -10.24 -1.21
CA SER A 180 -8.97 -9.47 -0.84
C SER A 180 -8.78 -8.48 0.30
N ILE A 181 -7.78 -8.68 1.15
CA ILE A 181 -7.50 -7.82 2.30
C ILE A 181 -6.34 -6.85 2.01
N GLY A 182 -5.87 -6.80 0.76
CA GLY A 182 -4.76 -5.94 0.33
C GLY A 182 -3.38 -6.51 0.69
N GLN A 183 -3.29 -7.76 1.15
CA GLN A 183 -2.03 -8.42 1.43
C GLN A 183 -1.38 -8.85 0.12
N THR A 184 -0.09 -8.54 -0.04
CA THR A 184 0.67 -8.98 -1.21
C THR A 184 1.00 -10.46 -1.09
N ILE A 185 0.44 -11.28 -1.98
CA ILE A 185 0.53 -12.74 -1.96
C ILE A 185 1.43 -13.33 -3.05
N GLY A 186 1.86 -12.52 -4.02
CA GLY A 186 2.70 -12.96 -5.13
C GLY A 186 2.98 -11.86 -6.14
N ILE A 187 3.48 -12.26 -7.31
CA ILE A 187 3.78 -11.39 -8.45
C ILE A 187 3.14 -11.91 -9.74
N ALA A 188 2.89 -11.02 -10.69
CA ALA A 188 2.42 -11.35 -12.03
C ALA A 188 3.00 -10.43 -13.10
N VAL A 189 3.29 -10.98 -14.27
CA VAL A 189 3.70 -10.23 -15.48
C VAL A 189 2.59 -10.35 -16.51
N TYR A 190 2.11 -9.21 -17.01
CA TYR A 190 1.04 -9.17 -18.01
C TYR A 190 1.57 -8.87 -19.41
N ALA A 191 0.76 -9.17 -20.41
CA ALA A 191 1.04 -8.84 -21.80
C ALA A 191 1.10 -7.31 -22.03
N PRO A 192 1.54 -6.85 -23.22
CA PRO A 192 1.55 -5.43 -23.58
C PRO A 192 0.22 -4.68 -23.37
N THR A 193 -0.91 -5.40 -23.30
CA THR A 193 -2.23 -4.85 -23.00
C THR A 193 -2.31 -4.15 -21.64
N PHE A 194 -1.47 -4.52 -20.68
CA PHE A 194 -1.34 -3.87 -19.37
C PHE A 194 0.05 -3.27 -19.16
N SER A 195 1.11 -4.04 -19.43
CA SER A 195 2.49 -3.69 -19.08
C SER A 195 3.07 -2.50 -19.88
N TRP A 196 2.31 -1.92 -20.81
CA TRP A 196 2.67 -0.70 -21.54
C TRP A 196 1.98 0.56 -21.03
N ILE A 197 1.12 0.43 -20.01
CA ILE A 197 0.55 1.57 -19.31
C ILE A 197 1.65 2.16 -18.45
N ASN A 198 2.13 3.34 -18.84
CA ASN A 198 3.31 3.96 -18.23
C ASN A 198 3.02 4.53 -16.84
N HIS A 199 4.10 4.78 -16.11
CA HIS A 199 4.05 5.43 -14.82
C HIS A 199 3.73 6.94 -14.91
N SER A 200 2.98 7.44 -13.94
CA SER A 200 2.94 8.85 -13.54
C SER A 200 2.88 8.94 -12.01
N CYS A 201 3.47 9.97 -11.41
CA CYS A 201 3.29 10.26 -9.98
C CYS A 201 2.01 11.07 -9.69
N SER A 202 1.28 11.44 -10.74
CA SER A 202 -0.08 11.97 -10.72
C SER A 202 -0.90 11.17 -11.73
N PRO A 203 -1.13 9.87 -11.50
CA PRO A 203 -1.81 9.01 -12.48
C PRO A 203 -3.27 9.38 -12.65
N ASN A 204 -3.84 8.94 -13.77
CA ASN A 204 -5.26 9.09 -14.11
C ASN A 204 -6.02 7.75 -14.07
N ALA A 205 -5.32 6.63 -13.91
CA ALA A 205 -5.87 5.31 -13.70
C ALA A 205 -5.18 4.57 -12.54
N CYS A 206 -5.85 3.54 -12.03
CA CYS A 206 -5.28 2.52 -11.17
C CYS A 206 -5.72 1.13 -11.66
N TYR A 207 -5.27 0.08 -10.99
CA TYR A 207 -5.69 -1.28 -11.32
C TYR A 207 -6.13 -2.05 -10.07
N ARG A 208 -6.86 -3.14 -10.31
CA ARG A 208 -7.34 -4.07 -9.31
C ARG A 208 -7.29 -5.49 -9.85
N PHE A 209 -7.34 -6.47 -8.96
CA PHE A 209 -7.54 -7.85 -9.34
C PHE A 209 -9.04 -8.20 -9.43
N GLU A 210 -9.39 -9.05 -10.39
CA GLU A 210 -10.75 -9.57 -10.59
C GLU A 210 -11.20 -10.36 -9.36
N THR A 211 -12.47 -10.16 -8.99
CA THR A 211 -13.15 -10.89 -7.93
C THR A 211 -14.24 -11.78 -8.52
N PRO A 212 -14.65 -12.87 -7.86
CA PRO A 212 -15.72 -13.75 -8.35
C PRO A 212 -17.07 -13.06 -8.57
N SER A 213 -17.28 -11.89 -7.95
CA SER A 213 -18.53 -11.12 -7.99
C SER A 213 -18.55 -10.06 -9.09
N ASP A 214 -17.48 -9.93 -9.88
CA ASP A 214 -17.44 -8.97 -10.96
C ASP A 214 -18.25 -9.42 -12.19
N PHE A 215 -19.09 -8.53 -12.70
CA PHE A 215 -19.77 -8.69 -13.99
C PHE A 215 -19.10 -7.81 -15.04
N PHE A 216 -18.38 -8.41 -15.97
CA PHE A 216 -17.66 -7.66 -17.01
C PHE A 216 -18.52 -7.46 -18.25
N THR A 217 -18.81 -6.21 -18.56
CA THR A 217 -19.39 -5.78 -19.84
C THR A 217 -18.43 -4.86 -20.61
N THR A 218 -17.26 -4.59 -20.04
CA THR A 218 -16.36 -3.53 -20.50
C THR A 218 -15.46 -4.01 -21.64
N ARG A 219 -15.52 -3.30 -22.77
CA ARG A 219 -14.59 -3.47 -23.90
C ARG A 219 -13.22 -2.87 -23.59
N PHE A 220 -12.21 -3.20 -24.39
CA PHE A 220 -10.88 -2.59 -24.32
C PHE A 220 -10.93 -1.15 -24.86
N ARG A 221 -10.61 -0.13 -24.04
CA ARG A 221 -10.78 1.31 -24.35
C ARG A 221 -9.48 2.08 -24.56
N ILE A 222 -8.34 1.40 -24.54
CA ILE A 222 -7.00 1.98 -24.76
C ILE A 222 -6.32 1.34 -25.97
N ALA A 223 -5.34 2.02 -26.53
CA ALA A 223 -4.52 1.46 -27.61
C ALA A 223 -3.07 1.94 -27.50
N PRO A 224 -2.12 1.12 -28.01
CA PRO A 224 -0.72 1.53 -28.08
C PRO A 224 -0.54 2.73 -29.01
N SER A 225 0.33 3.64 -28.59
CA SER A 225 0.82 4.80 -29.32
C SER A 225 2.35 4.89 -29.23
N CYS A 226 2.97 5.43 -30.26
CA CYS A 226 4.40 5.70 -30.33
C CYS A 226 4.60 7.13 -30.80
N THR A 227 5.37 7.91 -30.04
CA THR A 227 5.72 9.29 -30.35
C THR A 227 6.97 9.40 -31.22
N ASP A 228 7.77 8.34 -31.31
CA ASP A 228 9.02 8.33 -32.06
C ASP A 228 8.79 7.72 -33.46
N PHE A 229 9.29 8.42 -34.48
CA PHE A 229 9.23 8.15 -35.94
C PHE A 229 8.02 8.71 -36.70
N VAL A 230 8.12 10.01 -37.05
CA VAL A 230 7.67 10.49 -38.36
C VAL A 230 8.69 10.00 -39.38
N SER A 231 8.50 8.82 -39.94
CA SER A 231 9.04 8.50 -41.26
C SER A 231 7.97 8.85 -42.29
N ASP A 232 8.34 9.50 -43.38
CA ASP A 232 7.48 9.93 -44.50
C ASP A 232 6.74 8.79 -45.24
N GLU A 233 6.87 7.55 -44.77
CA GLU A 233 6.01 6.43 -45.16
C GLU A 233 5.25 5.95 -43.93
N GLY A 234 3.95 6.23 -43.92
CA GLY A 234 3.06 5.96 -42.80
C GLY A 234 3.12 4.50 -42.33
N THR A 235 3.21 4.35 -41.00
CA THR A 235 3.21 3.11 -40.20
C THR A 235 4.60 2.53 -39.91
N CYS A 236 5.09 2.79 -38.70
CA CYS A 236 6.25 2.11 -38.14
C CYS A 236 6.03 0.58 -38.16
N ARG A 237 6.91 -0.18 -38.84
CA ARG A 237 6.86 -1.66 -38.90
C ARG A 237 6.80 -2.31 -37.51
N GLN A 238 7.40 -1.69 -36.49
CA GLN A 238 7.27 -2.15 -35.10
C GLN A 238 5.83 -2.05 -34.60
N MET A 239 5.07 -1.01 -34.96
CA MET A 239 3.67 -0.84 -34.57
C MET A 239 2.75 -1.89 -35.22
N GLY A 240 3.04 -2.31 -36.45
CA GLY A 240 2.32 -3.40 -37.13
C GLY A 240 2.44 -4.73 -36.39
N ASN A 241 3.67 -5.14 -36.05
CA ASN A 241 3.93 -6.36 -35.28
C ASN A 241 3.40 -6.27 -33.84
N VAL A 242 3.40 -5.07 -33.27
CA VAL A 242 2.86 -4.81 -31.93
C VAL A 242 1.35 -4.94 -31.88
N ARG A 243 0.66 -4.38 -32.89
CA ARG A 243 -0.79 -4.53 -33.01
C ARG A 243 -1.17 -5.99 -33.27
N SER A 244 -0.44 -6.71 -34.11
CA SER A 244 -0.68 -8.15 -34.31
C SER A 244 -0.46 -8.95 -33.03
N ASN A 245 0.64 -8.69 -32.30
CA ASN A 245 0.91 -9.38 -31.04
C ASN A 245 -0.16 -9.09 -29.97
N ILE A 246 -0.63 -7.84 -29.85
CA ILE A 246 -1.73 -7.49 -28.95
C ILE A 246 -3.03 -8.20 -29.36
N LEU A 247 -3.35 -8.24 -30.65
CA LEU A 247 -4.50 -8.98 -31.17
C LEU A 247 -4.37 -10.49 -30.91
N ASP A 248 -3.17 -11.05 -30.98
CA ASP A 248 -2.90 -12.47 -30.66
C ASP A 248 -3.09 -12.76 -29.17
N PHE A 249 -2.67 -11.86 -28.28
CA PHE A 249 -2.97 -11.96 -26.84
C PHE A 249 -4.43 -11.66 -26.49
N MET A 250 -5.19 -11.05 -27.41
CA MET A 250 -6.63 -10.80 -27.29
C MET A 250 -7.49 -11.93 -27.88
N ARG A 251 -6.92 -12.92 -28.58
CA ARG A 251 -7.69 -14.09 -29.06
C ARG A 251 -8.10 -14.97 -27.90
N GLU A 252 -9.31 -15.52 -28.01
CA GLU A 252 -9.95 -16.40 -27.01
C GLU A 252 -9.13 -17.65 -26.63
N ASP A 253 -8.08 -17.99 -27.40
CA ASP A 253 -7.24 -19.16 -27.18
C ASP A 253 -6.27 -19.04 -25.99
N PHE A 254 -5.97 -17.81 -25.51
CA PHE A 254 -5.25 -17.59 -24.24
C PHE A 254 -6.23 -17.59 -23.05
N GLN A 255 -6.88 -18.71 -22.79
CA GLN A 255 -7.58 -18.97 -21.51
C GLN A 255 -6.54 -19.23 -20.41
N GLY A 256 -5.79 -18.19 -20.04
CA GLY A 256 -4.82 -18.26 -18.95
C GLY A 256 -5.51 -18.55 -17.62
N ASN A 257 -4.83 -19.22 -16.69
CA ASN A 257 -5.19 -19.18 -15.28
C ASN A 257 -4.27 -18.18 -14.56
N GLY A 258 -4.71 -17.66 -13.42
CA GLY A 258 -3.95 -16.68 -12.65
C GLY A 258 -4.75 -15.43 -12.28
N PRO A 259 -4.15 -14.54 -11.48
CA PRO A 259 -4.78 -13.30 -11.05
C PRO A 259 -5.03 -12.40 -12.25
N ARG A 260 -6.29 -12.06 -12.53
CA ARG A 260 -6.63 -11.18 -13.66
C ARG A 260 -6.66 -9.74 -13.22
N VAL A 261 -6.13 -8.84 -14.05
CA VAL A 261 -6.06 -7.41 -13.74
C VAL A 261 -7.08 -6.60 -14.55
N VAL A 262 -7.71 -5.63 -13.90
CA VAL A 262 -8.64 -4.67 -14.52
C VAL A 262 -8.11 -3.27 -14.25
N VAL A 263 -7.99 -2.45 -15.30
CA VAL A 263 -7.58 -1.05 -15.20
C VAL A 263 -8.81 -0.17 -15.14
N ARG A 264 -8.82 0.82 -14.24
CA ARG A 264 -9.96 1.70 -13.98
C ARG A 264 -9.52 3.16 -13.86
N SER A 265 -10.34 4.08 -14.35
CA SER A 265 -10.08 5.53 -14.29
C SER A 265 -10.35 6.08 -12.89
N ILE A 266 -9.41 6.88 -12.38
CA ILE A 266 -9.55 7.65 -11.12
C ILE A 266 -9.67 9.16 -11.36
N LYS A 267 -9.45 9.59 -12.61
CA LYS A 267 -9.67 10.94 -13.12
C LYS A 267 -10.39 10.82 -14.46
N ARG A 268 -11.00 11.91 -14.95
CA ARG A 268 -11.49 11.97 -16.33
C ARG A 268 -10.31 11.92 -17.29
N ILE A 269 -10.39 11.10 -18.34
CA ILE A 269 -9.35 10.91 -19.34
C ILE A 269 -9.93 11.29 -20.70
N LYS A 270 -9.28 12.22 -21.41
CA LYS A 270 -9.74 12.63 -22.75
C LYS A 270 -9.30 11.63 -23.81
N LYS A 271 -10.05 11.54 -24.90
CA LYS A 271 -9.64 10.79 -26.10
C LYS A 271 -8.24 11.22 -26.54
N GLY A 272 -7.36 10.23 -26.74
CA GLY A 272 -5.97 10.44 -27.13
C GLY A 272 -5.05 10.81 -25.97
N GLU A 273 -5.53 11.02 -24.75
CA GLU A 273 -4.68 11.22 -23.57
C GLU A 273 -3.97 9.93 -23.18
N ALA A 274 -2.75 10.03 -22.66
CA ALA A 274 -2.01 8.88 -22.15
C ALA A 274 -2.67 8.37 -20.86
N VAL A 275 -2.92 7.07 -20.80
CA VAL A 275 -3.35 6.39 -19.58
C VAL A 275 -2.12 6.01 -18.77
N THR A 276 -2.12 6.38 -17.49
CA THR A 276 -0.98 6.18 -16.59
C THR A 276 -1.43 5.64 -15.25
N ILE A 277 -0.58 4.80 -14.64
CA ILE A 277 -0.77 4.22 -13.30
C ILE A 277 0.42 4.58 -12.40
N ALA A 278 0.30 4.39 -11.10
CA ALA A 278 1.45 4.46 -10.19
C ALA A 278 2.21 3.12 -10.18
N TYR A 279 3.54 3.18 -10.13
CA TYR A 279 4.42 2.01 -10.00
C TYR A 279 5.13 1.99 -8.64
N CYS A 280 4.95 3.05 -7.86
CA CYS A 280 5.56 3.29 -6.57
C CYS A 280 4.51 3.93 -5.66
N ASP A 281 4.79 4.00 -4.36
CA ASP A 281 3.95 4.74 -3.43
C ASP A 281 3.97 6.25 -3.73
N LEU A 282 2.80 6.86 -3.76
CA LEU A 282 2.62 8.28 -4.04
C LEU A 282 2.72 9.16 -2.79
N LEU A 283 2.66 8.57 -1.58
CA LEU A 283 2.85 9.22 -0.29
C LEU A 283 4.34 9.34 0.11
N GLN A 284 5.23 9.33 -0.88
CA GLN A 284 6.66 9.56 -0.69
C GLN A 284 7.16 10.81 -1.44
N PRO A 285 8.25 11.46 -0.98
CA PRO A 285 8.85 12.59 -1.66
C PRO A 285 9.34 12.26 -3.06
N LYS A 286 9.52 13.29 -3.89
CA LYS A 286 10.01 13.17 -5.28
C LYS A 286 11.30 12.33 -5.38
N ALA A 287 12.27 12.58 -4.49
CA ALA A 287 13.56 11.89 -4.51
C ALA A 287 13.41 10.37 -4.27
N ARG A 288 12.59 9.96 -3.29
CA ARG A 288 12.30 8.55 -2.99
C ARG A 288 11.61 7.86 -4.16
N ARG A 289 10.54 8.48 -4.69
CA ARG A 289 9.82 7.97 -5.88
C ARG A 289 10.76 7.78 -7.06
N GLN A 290 11.62 8.75 -7.36
CA GLN A 290 12.60 8.63 -8.45
C GLN A 290 13.66 7.56 -8.17
N SER A 291 14.11 7.40 -6.93
CA SER A 291 15.06 6.36 -6.53
C SER A 291 14.48 4.95 -6.67
N GLU A 292 13.24 4.72 -6.22
CA GLU A 292 12.54 3.44 -6.36
C GLU A 292 12.34 3.09 -7.83
N LEU A 293 11.84 4.05 -8.63
CA LEU A 293 11.64 3.87 -10.06
C LEU A 293 12.94 3.60 -10.82
N TRP A 294 14.03 4.26 -10.43
CA TRP A 294 15.34 4.00 -11.00
C TRP A 294 15.80 2.58 -10.66
N SER A 295 15.71 2.18 -9.39
CA SER A 295 16.14 0.86 -8.93
C SER A 295 15.41 -0.27 -9.67
N ARG A 296 14.08 -0.26 -9.70
CA ARG A 296 13.24 -1.35 -10.26
C ARG A 296 13.05 -1.24 -11.78
N TYR A 297 12.80 -0.03 -12.30
CA TYR A 297 12.37 0.18 -13.69
C TYR A 297 13.41 0.89 -14.57
N GLN A 298 14.52 1.37 -13.98
CA GLN A 298 15.67 1.93 -14.69
C GLN A 298 15.32 3.19 -15.52
N PHE A 299 14.42 4.03 -15.00
CA PHE A 299 14.10 5.35 -15.54
C PHE A 299 13.88 6.38 -14.42
N VAL A 300 14.03 7.66 -14.76
CA VAL A 300 13.73 8.79 -13.86
C VAL A 300 12.42 9.43 -14.31
N CYS A 301 11.43 9.51 -13.43
CA CYS A 301 10.13 10.09 -13.74
C CYS A 301 10.19 11.61 -13.94
N SER A 302 9.61 12.08 -15.04
CA SER A 302 9.49 13.50 -15.42
C SER A 302 8.03 13.95 -15.60
N CYS A 303 7.07 13.25 -14.97
CA CYS A 303 5.66 13.64 -15.00
C CYS A 303 5.42 15.05 -14.44
N GLN A 304 4.21 15.60 -14.63
CA GLN A 304 3.85 16.95 -14.18
C GLN A 304 4.18 17.21 -12.70
N ARG A 305 3.89 16.25 -11.81
CA ARG A 305 4.22 16.36 -10.38
C ARG A 305 5.72 16.38 -10.12
N CYS A 306 6.50 15.53 -10.79
CA CYS A 306 7.97 15.51 -10.65
C CYS A 306 8.66 16.74 -11.28
N SER A 307 8.07 17.30 -12.33
CA SER A 307 8.62 18.44 -13.07
C SER A 307 8.16 19.80 -12.53
N ALA A 308 7.27 19.83 -11.53
CA ALA A 308 6.77 21.05 -10.93
C ALA A 308 7.89 21.84 -10.23
N VAL A 309 7.96 23.14 -10.54
CA VAL A 309 8.84 24.12 -9.88
C VAL A 309 8.03 25.40 -9.65
N PRO A 310 7.85 25.88 -8.38
CA PRO A 310 8.26 25.23 -7.14
C PRO A 310 7.53 23.89 -6.91
N LEU A 311 7.95 23.14 -5.89
CA LEU A 311 7.31 21.87 -5.53
C LEU A 311 5.80 22.06 -5.29
N THR A 312 5.04 21.03 -5.64
CA THR A 312 3.61 20.99 -5.29
C THR A 312 3.45 20.99 -3.76
N TYR A 313 2.28 21.43 -3.28
CA TYR A 313 1.97 21.41 -1.84
C TYR A 313 2.23 20.02 -1.22
N VAL A 314 1.77 18.96 -1.89
CA VAL A 314 1.94 17.58 -1.42
C VAL A 314 3.41 17.23 -1.28
N ASP A 315 4.23 17.51 -2.29
CA ASP A 315 5.66 17.18 -2.24
C ASP A 315 6.42 18.05 -1.23
N HIS A 316 5.99 19.27 -0.97
CA HIS A 316 6.52 20.09 0.11
C HIS A 316 6.20 19.47 1.48
N ALA A 317 4.91 19.22 1.76
CA ALA A 317 4.44 18.70 3.04
C ALA A 317 5.01 17.31 3.37
N LEU A 318 5.24 16.46 2.36
CA LEU A 318 5.81 15.12 2.52
C LEU A 318 7.28 15.13 2.97
N GLN A 319 8.03 16.22 2.78
CA GLN A 319 9.47 16.30 3.08
C GLN A 319 9.85 17.47 3.98
N GLU A 320 8.87 18.18 4.55
CA GLU A 320 9.09 19.38 5.36
C GLU A 320 9.57 19.05 6.78
N ILE A 321 10.62 19.77 7.21
CA ILE A 321 11.32 19.56 8.48
C ILE A 321 11.58 20.91 9.13
N SER A 322 11.38 20.98 10.43
CA SER A 322 11.76 22.11 11.27
C SER A 322 12.89 21.72 12.21
N ALA A 323 13.93 22.55 12.25
CA ALA A 323 15.04 22.42 13.17
C ALA A 323 14.89 23.45 14.30
N VAL A 324 14.75 22.97 15.54
CA VAL A 324 14.64 23.83 16.73
C VAL A 324 15.90 23.65 17.58
N LYS A 325 16.57 24.76 17.93
CA LYS A 325 17.69 24.74 18.88
C LYS A 325 17.18 24.48 20.29
N VAL A 326 17.84 23.58 21.02
CA VAL A 326 17.35 23.07 22.31
C VAL A 326 17.47 24.10 23.46
N GLU A 327 18.26 25.17 23.34
CA GLU A 327 18.49 26.12 24.45
C GLU A 327 18.23 27.62 24.16
N LEU A 328 17.84 28.00 22.94
CA LEU A 328 17.51 29.40 22.63
C LEU A 328 16.23 29.46 21.80
N LEU A 329 15.23 30.18 22.32
CA LEU A 329 13.96 30.56 21.66
C LEU A 329 14.15 31.43 20.39
N ASP A 330 15.34 31.45 19.81
CA ASP A 330 15.65 32.19 18.59
C ASP A 330 15.59 31.27 17.37
N SER A 331 14.53 31.48 16.59
CA SER A 331 14.21 30.88 15.29
C SER A 331 15.15 31.32 14.15
N ALA A 332 16.45 31.42 14.43
CA ALA A 332 17.45 31.68 13.40
C ALA A 332 17.75 30.39 12.60
N PRO A 333 17.60 30.39 11.26
CA PRO A 333 17.94 29.24 10.44
C PRO A 333 19.40 28.85 10.63
N ILE A 334 19.66 27.56 10.85
CA ILE A 334 21.03 27.05 11.00
C ILE A 334 21.68 27.03 9.61
N SER A 335 22.53 28.01 9.33
CA SER A 335 23.37 27.98 8.14
C SER A 335 24.31 26.77 8.22
N ASN A 336 24.25 25.87 7.24
CA ASN A 336 25.03 24.62 7.09
C ASN A 336 24.46 23.37 7.79
N PHE A 337 23.15 23.26 8.04
CA PHE A 337 22.54 22.00 8.46
C PHE A 337 22.32 21.06 7.26
N ASP A 338 22.93 19.86 7.29
CA ASP A 338 22.73 18.83 6.27
C ASP A 338 21.40 18.10 6.51
N HIS A 339 20.33 18.67 5.94
CA HIS A 339 18.99 18.10 6.02
C HIS A 339 18.91 16.68 5.44
N ASP A 340 19.66 16.37 4.38
CA ASP A 340 19.58 15.08 3.71
C ASP A 340 20.16 13.97 4.60
N THR A 341 21.32 14.21 5.23
CA THR A 341 21.91 13.26 6.19
C THR A 341 21.00 13.06 7.40
N ALA A 342 20.39 14.13 7.90
CA ALA A 342 19.49 14.05 9.03
C ALA A 342 18.22 13.24 8.72
N VAL A 343 17.60 13.47 7.56
CA VAL A 343 16.44 12.68 7.08
C VAL A 343 16.80 11.21 6.97
N ARG A 344 17.97 10.89 6.41
CA ARG A 344 18.41 9.50 6.29
C ARG A 344 18.55 8.82 7.64
N ARG A 345 19.07 9.51 8.66
CA ARG A 345 19.16 8.97 10.03
C ARG A 345 17.77 8.74 10.65
N ILE A 346 16.82 9.65 10.43
CA ILE A 346 15.44 9.48 10.93
C ILE A 346 14.76 8.32 10.20
N ASP A 347 14.94 8.21 8.89
CA ASP A 347 14.44 7.10 8.08
C ASP A 347 14.95 5.76 8.57
N GLU A 348 16.27 5.62 8.76
CA GLU A 348 16.88 4.41 9.33
C GLU A 348 16.31 4.10 10.72
N TYR A 349 16.08 5.11 11.56
CA TYR A 349 15.48 4.92 12.88
C TYR A 349 14.03 4.40 12.81
N VAL A 350 13.21 4.99 11.93
CA VAL A 350 11.81 4.59 11.71
C VAL A 350 11.75 3.19 11.12
N ASP A 351 12.53 2.90 10.08
CA ASP A 351 12.57 1.60 9.42
C ASP A 351 13.04 0.50 10.37
N ASN A 352 14.04 0.77 11.22
CA ASN A 352 14.47 -0.19 12.24
C ASN A 352 13.38 -0.50 13.26
N ALA A 353 12.64 0.51 13.73
CA ALA A 353 11.53 0.30 14.67
C ALA A 353 10.39 -0.52 14.05
N ILE A 354 10.05 -0.25 12.77
CA ILE A 354 9.01 -0.99 12.04
C ILE A 354 9.46 -2.42 11.74
N THR A 355 10.71 -2.61 11.28
CA THR A 355 11.26 -3.93 10.95
C THR A 355 11.33 -4.83 12.18
N GLU A 356 11.71 -4.29 13.34
CA GLU A 356 11.72 -5.02 14.61
C GLU A 356 10.31 -5.54 14.97
N TYR A 357 9.28 -4.71 14.79
CA TYR A 357 7.89 -5.12 14.99
C TYR A 357 7.48 -6.24 14.04
N LEU A 358 7.76 -6.11 12.74
CA LEU A 358 7.38 -7.10 11.73
C LEU A 358 8.14 -8.44 11.88
N SER A 359 9.38 -8.40 12.36
CA SER A 359 10.26 -9.60 12.42
C SER A 359 10.14 -10.36 13.75
N ILE A 360 10.16 -9.64 14.87
CA ILE A 360 10.22 -10.22 16.22
C ILE A 360 8.83 -10.24 16.88
N GLY A 361 7.87 -9.48 16.33
CA GLY A 361 6.56 -9.34 16.94
C GLY A 361 6.60 -8.58 18.27
N SER A 362 7.51 -7.60 18.41
CA SER A 362 7.60 -6.73 19.60
C SER A 362 6.87 -5.41 19.37
N PRO A 363 5.54 -5.34 19.59
CA PRO A 363 4.78 -4.11 19.37
C PRO A 363 5.11 -3.03 20.41
N GLU A 364 5.57 -3.40 21.61
CA GLU A 364 5.91 -2.44 22.66
C GLU A 364 7.13 -1.58 22.32
N SER A 365 8.25 -2.21 21.92
CA SER A 365 9.48 -1.51 21.50
C SER A 365 9.21 -0.55 20.34
N CYS A 366 8.39 -0.98 19.36
CA CYS A 366 7.98 -0.13 18.24
C CYS A 366 7.16 1.08 18.70
N CYS A 367 6.13 0.87 19.54
CA CYS A 367 5.34 1.95 20.12
C CYS A 367 6.22 2.97 20.85
N GLU A 368 7.14 2.53 21.71
CA GLU A 368 8.01 3.42 22.48
C GLU A 368 8.93 4.26 21.59
N LYS A 369 9.64 3.62 20.66
CA LYS A 369 10.58 4.31 19.75
C LYS A 369 9.87 5.37 18.90
N LEU A 370 8.76 5.01 18.27
CA LEU A 370 8.04 5.92 17.39
C LEU A 370 7.31 7.02 18.17
N GLN A 371 6.74 6.74 19.35
CA GLN A 371 6.14 7.78 20.19
C GLN A 371 7.16 8.79 20.70
N ASN A 372 8.36 8.33 21.06
CA ASN A 372 9.44 9.22 21.49
C ASN A 372 9.88 10.14 20.34
N LEU A 373 10.04 9.59 19.13
CA LEU A 373 10.33 10.38 17.93
C LEU A 373 9.27 11.46 17.69
N LEU A 374 7.99 11.09 17.75
CA LEU A 374 6.87 12.00 17.52
C LEU A 374 6.78 13.11 18.59
N THR A 375 6.95 12.75 19.86
CA THR A 375 6.75 13.67 20.99
C THR A 375 7.94 14.62 21.18
N PHE A 376 9.16 14.10 21.11
CA PHE A 376 10.38 14.85 21.47
C PHE A 376 11.20 15.31 20.26
N GLY A 377 10.88 14.84 19.07
CA GLY A 377 11.70 15.04 17.87
C GLY A 377 12.94 14.15 17.86
N PHE A 378 13.63 14.12 16.73
CA PHE A 378 14.89 13.39 16.58
C PHE A 378 16.05 14.26 17.06
N ARG A 379 16.87 13.73 17.97
CA ARG A 379 18.10 14.40 18.42
C ARG A 379 19.23 14.03 17.49
N ASP A 380 19.73 14.99 16.73
CA ASP A 380 20.88 14.79 15.86
C ASP A 380 22.16 15.25 16.57
N GLU A 381 22.97 14.30 17.02
CA GLU A 381 24.33 14.54 17.49
C GLU A 381 25.22 14.66 16.24
N GLN A 382 25.51 15.90 15.83
CA GLN A 382 26.47 16.14 14.74
C GLN A 382 27.87 15.68 15.19
N VAL A 383 28.55 14.90 14.36
CA VAL A 383 29.88 14.33 14.66
C VAL A 383 30.93 15.45 14.77
N GLU A 384 31.79 15.34 15.77
CA GLU A 384 32.77 16.34 16.21
C GLU A 384 33.74 16.81 15.10
N ASP A 385 33.85 18.13 14.93
CA ASP A 385 35.12 18.76 14.57
C ASP A 385 35.22 20.13 15.27
N GLY A 386 36.00 20.17 16.35
CA GLY A 386 36.68 21.38 16.83
C GLY A 386 35.97 22.38 17.74
N GLU A 387 34.69 22.72 17.56
CA GLU A 387 34.03 23.75 18.41
C GLU A 387 32.56 23.40 18.70
N GLY A 388 32.20 23.38 19.99
CA GLY A 388 30.94 22.85 20.52
C GLY A 388 29.68 23.39 19.83
N LYS A 389 29.08 22.55 18.98
CA LYS A 389 27.72 22.76 18.46
C LYS A 389 26.71 22.02 19.33
N GLN A 390 25.66 22.74 19.73
CA GLN A 390 24.58 22.24 20.58
C GLN A 390 23.67 21.24 19.85
N PRO A 391 23.05 20.29 20.56
CA PRO A 391 22.11 19.34 19.97
C PRO A 391 20.91 20.07 19.36
N VAL A 392 20.54 19.67 18.14
CA VAL A 392 19.35 20.19 17.44
C VAL A 392 18.25 19.14 17.55
N SER A 393 17.04 19.57 17.91
CA SER A 393 15.85 18.72 17.83
C SER A 393 15.18 18.95 16.47
N LEU A 394 15.07 17.88 15.69
CA LEU A 394 14.41 17.89 14.40
C LEU A 394 12.99 17.40 14.56
N ARG A 395 12.05 18.20 14.03
CA ARG A 395 10.64 17.84 13.97
C ARG A 395 10.20 17.75 12.54
N LEU A 396 9.48 16.68 12.24
CA LEU A 396 8.90 16.46 10.92
C LEU A 396 7.50 17.07 10.89
N HIS A 397 7.12 17.63 9.74
CA HIS A 397 5.75 18.09 9.51
C HIS A 397 4.76 16.92 9.72
N PRO A 398 3.54 17.12 10.25
CA PRO A 398 2.58 16.03 10.50
C PRO A 398 2.25 15.17 9.27
N SER A 399 2.31 15.77 8.07
CA SER A 399 2.13 15.05 6.80
C SER A 399 3.43 14.50 6.18
N HIS A 400 4.57 14.56 6.89
CA HIS A 400 5.84 14.05 6.39
C HIS A 400 5.79 12.53 6.18
N PHE A 401 6.37 12.01 5.10
CA PHE A 401 6.22 10.60 4.71
C PHE A 401 6.63 9.60 5.81
N LEU A 402 7.74 9.88 6.51
CA LEU A 402 8.19 9.07 7.66
C LEU A 402 7.15 9.01 8.78
N LEU A 403 6.42 10.10 9.03
CA LEU A 403 5.38 10.12 10.05
C LEU A 403 4.13 9.36 9.59
N LEU A 404 3.77 9.43 8.31
CA LEU A 404 2.69 8.61 7.77
C LEU A 404 2.98 7.10 7.93
N ASN A 405 4.22 6.68 7.70
CA ASN A 405 4.69 5.31 7.95
C ASN A 405 4.63 4.98 9.45
N ALA A 406 5.09 5.89 10.32
CA ALA A 406 5.03 5.72 11.77
C ALA A 406 3.59 5.59 12.28
N TYR A 407 2.65 6.41 11.80
CA TYR A 407 1.23 6.34 12.18
C TYR A 407 0.63 5.00 11.75
N THR A 408 0.94 4.53 10.54
CA THR A 408 0.50 3.22 10.05
C THR A 408 0.99 2.09 10.96
N ALA A 409 2.28 2.10 11.32
CA ALA A 409 2.86 1.12 12.22
C ALA A 409 2.26 1.20 13.64
N LEU A 410 2.08 2.41 14.18
CA LEU A 410 1.50 2.64 15.50
C LEU A 410 0.04 2.20 15.58
N THR A 411 -0.77 2.47 14.55
CA THR A 411 -2.14 1.96 14.46
C THR A 411 -2.16 0.44 14.62
N SER A 412 -1.31 -0.28 13.89
CA SER A 412 -1.23 -1.75 13.98
C SER A 412 -0.66 -2.24 15.31
N ALA A 413 0.47 -1.69 15.76
CA ALA A 413 1.15 -2.12 16.98
C ALA A 413 0.26 -1.93 18.22
N TYR A 414 -0.41 -0.78 18.36
CA TYR A 414 -1.34 -0.55 19.46
C TYR A 414 -2.58 -1.46 19.40
N LYS A 415 -3.07 -1.77 18.19
CA LYS A 415 -4.17 -2.73 18.01
C LYS A 415 -3.77 -4.12 18.52
N VAL A 416 -2.59 -4.60 18.13
CA VAL A 416 -2.05 -5.89 18.58
C VAL A 416 -1.90 -5.90 20.10
N ARG A 417 -1.28 -4.87 20.71
CA ARG A 417 -1.15 -4.77 22.17
C ARG A 417 -2.49 -4.81 22.90
N SER A 418 -3.51 -4.12 22.35
CA SER A 418 -4.86 -4.19 22.91
C SER A 418 -5.43 -5.60 22.87
N CYS A 419 -5.25 -6.32 21.76
CA CYS A 419 -5.71 -7.70 21.61
C CYS A 419 -4.98 -8.64 22.59
N ASP A 420 -3.67 -8.51 22.73
CA ASP A 420 -2.86 -9.33 23.63
C ASP A 420 -3.28 -9.14 25.10
N LEU A 421 -3.46 -7.88 25.53
CA LEU A 421 -3.94 -7.57 26.88
C LEU A 421 -5.35 -8.11 27.15
N LEU A 422 -6.24 -8.08 26.15
CA LEU A 422 -7.57 -8.66 26.26
C LEU A 422 -7.52 -10.19 26.35
N ALA A 423 -6.64 -10.84 25.59
CA ALA A 423 -6.46 -12.29 25.63
C ALA A 423 -5.91 -12.78 26.97
N LEU A 424 -5.09 -11.95 27.65
CA LEU A 424 -4.55 -12.24 28.98
C LEU A 424 -5.56 -12.02 30.12
N SER A 425 -6.62 -11.21 29.91
CA SER A 425 -7.63 -10.97 30.94
C SER A 425 -8.60 -12.16 31.07
N SER A 426 -8.46 -12.98 32.11
CA SER A 426 -9.34 -14.14 32.36
C SER A 426 -10.74 -13.75 32.88
N GLU A 427 -11.75 -14.61 32.66
CA GLU A 427 -13.14 -14.39 33.10
C GLU A 427 -13.37 -14.47 34.64
N MET A 428 -12.32 -14.77 35.43
CA MET A 428 -12.44 -14.88 36.89
C MET A 428 -11.59 -13.82 37.61
N ASP A 429 -12.24 -12.67 37.83
CA ASP A 429 -11.96 -11.62 38.83
C ASP A 429 -10.56 -10.94 38.91
N LYS A 430 -10.58 -9.59 38.76
CA LYS A 430 -9.64 -8.54 39.27
C LYS A 430 -8.64 -7.81 38.36
N ASP A 431 -8.55 -8.06 37.06
CA ASP A 431 -7.62 -7.29 36.20
C ASP A 431 -8.27 -6.04 35.55
N ASN A 432 -8.75 -5.12 36.40
CA ASN A 432 -9.22 -3.80 35.94
C ASN A 432 -8.10 -3.02 35.22
N GLU A 433 -6.83 -3.24 35.62
CA GLU A 433 -5.66 -2.59 35.04
C GLU A 433 -5.39 -3.05 33.60
N ASN A 434 -5.38 -4.36 33.32
CA ASN A 434 -5.18 -4.86 31.94
C ASN A 434 -6.30 -4.42 31.00
N ARG A 435 -7.55 -4.37 31.48
CA ARG A 435 -8.69 -3.87 30.70
C ARG A 435 -8.60 -2.38 30.44
N HIS A 436 -8.20 -1.59 31.44
CA HIS A 436 -7.98 -0.16 31.28
C HIS A 436 -6.83 0.11 30.29
N ASN A 437 -5.73 -0.63 30.41
CA ASN A 437 -4.59 -0.53 29.49
C ASN A 437 -4.99 -0.94 28.07
N ALA A 438 -5.72 -2.04 27.90
CA ALA A 438 -6.24 -2.46 26.60
C ALA A 438 -7.13 -1.38 25.97
N LEU A 439 -8.02 -0.75 26.76
CA LEU A 439 -8.83 0.36 26.30
C LEU A 439 -7.96 1.54 25.84
N THR A 440 -6.94 1.92 26.62
CA THR A 440 -6.00 2.99 26.24
C THR A 440 -5.24 2.67 24.95
N MET A 441 -4.77 1.43 24.78
CA MET A 441 -4.11 0.99 23.55
C MET A 441 -5.08 1.05 22.36
N SER A 442 -6.32 0.56 22.53
CA SER A 442 -7.35 0.58 21.48
C SER A 442 -7.74 2.01 21.07
N LYS A 443 -7.90 2.91 22.05
CA LYS A 443 -8.13 4.36 21.80
C LYS A 443 -6.99 4.96 20.99
N THR A 444 -5.75 4.71 21.41
CA THR A 444 -4.55 5.25 20.76
C THR A 444 -4.42 4.73 19.32
N SER A 445 -4.68 3.44 19.09
CA SER A 445 -4.73 2.85 17.75
C SER A 445 -5.75 3.54 16.85
N ALA A 446 -6.98 3.71 17.33
CA ALA A 446 -8.06 4.38 16.60
C ALA A 446 -7.77 5.87 16.34
N ALA A 447 -7.13 6.56 17.30
CA ALA A 447 -6.70 7.94 17.17
C ALA A 447 -5.66 8.12 16.05
N TYR A 448 -4.62 7.26 16.01
CA TYR A 448 -3.65 7.28 14.92
C TYR A 448 -4.27 6.92 13.57
N ALA A 449 -5.20 5.96 13.54
CA ALA A 449 -5.87 5.59 12.30
C ALA A 449 -6.69 6.77 11.73
N LEU A 450 -7.42 7.48 12.60
CA LEU A 450 -8.18 8.67 12.23
C LEU A 450 -7.26 9.82 11.80
N PHE A 451 -6.15 10.05 12.52
CA PHE A 451 -5.18 11.09 12.19
C PHE A 451 -4.50 10.84 10.84
N LEU A 452 -4.12 9.59 10.56
CA LEU A 452 -3.58 9.16 9.28
C LEU A 452 -4.60 9.33 8.14
N ALA A 453 -5.87 8.97 8.37
CA ALA A 453 -6.94 9.20 7.41
C ALA A 453 -7.14 10.68 7.11
N GLY A 454 -7.07 11.54 8.14
CA GLY A 454 -7.10 12.98 7.97
C GLY A 454 -5.92 13.51 7.16
N ALA A 455 -4.70 13.11 7.49
CA ALA A 455 -3.49 13.59 6.83
C ALA A 455 -3.47 13.18 5.34
N THR A 456 -3.79 11.92 5.06
CA THR A 456 -3.87 11.42 3.67
C THR A 456 -5.02 12.04 2.90
N HIS A 457 -6.17 12.29 3.54
CA HIS A 457 -7.28 13.01 2.93
C HIS A 457 -6.91 14.45 2.59
N HIS A 458 -6.21 15.15 3.48
CA HIS A 458 -5.73 16.51 3.25
C HIS A 458 -4.80 16.55 2.03
N LEU A 459 -3.83 15.66 1.94
CA LEU A 459 -2.95 15.55 0.77
C LEU A 459 -3.74 15.23 -0.51
N PHE A 460 -4.74 14.34 -0.43
CA PHE A 460 -5.62 13.98 -1.53
C PHE A 460 -6.40 15.18 -2.09
N LEU A 461 -6.80 16.15 -1.27
CA LEU A 461 -7.47 17.37 -1.74
C LEU A 461 -6.58 18.22 -2.67
N PHE A 462 -5.25 18.10 -2.56
CA PHE A 462 -4.28 18.79 -3.43
C PHE A 462 -3.75 17.94 -4.57
N GLU A 463 -3.68 16.62 -4.41
CA GLU A 463 -3.35 15.67 -5.48
C GLU A 463 -4.39 14.53 -5.53
N PRO A 464 -5.41 14.64 -6.41
CA PRO A 464 -6.50 13.67 -6.48
C PRO A 464 -6.07 12.24 -6.82
N SER A 465 -4.86 12.02 -7.35
CA SER A 465 -4.36 10.65 -7.57
C SER A 465 -4.10 9.87 -6.28
N LEU A 466 -4.09 10.52 -5.12
CA LEU A 466 -3.96 9.88 -3.80
C LEU A 466 -5.28 9.26 -3.31
N ILE A 467 -6.32 9.23 -4.14
CA ILE A 467 -7.65 8.72 -3.79
C ILE A 467 -7.63 7.29 -3.24
N ALA A 468 -6.77 6.41 -3.78
CA ALA A 468 -6.62 5.03 -3.30
C ALA A 468 -6.06 4.98 -1.88
N SER A 469 -5.00 5.76 -1.60
CA SER A 469 -4.41 5.86 -0.25
C SER A 469 -5.41 6.44 0.74
N ALA A 470 -6.12 7.51 0.38
CA ALA A 470 -7.15 8.11 1.22
C ALA A 470 -8.30 7.12 1.50
N ALA A 471 -8.76 6.37 0.49
CA ALA A 471 -9.78 5.35 0.65
C ALA A 471 -9.38 4.31 1.70
N ASN A 472 -8.18 3.74 1.57
CA ASN A 472 -7.65 2.73 2.48
C ASN A 472 -7.55 3.28 3.92
N CYS A 473 -6.98 4.48 4.11
CA CYS A 473 -6.84 5.06 5.44
C CYS A 473 -8.20 5.34 6.10
N TRP A 474 -9.20 5.82 5.34
CA TRP A 474 -10.56 6.00 5.87
C TRP A 474 -11.21 4.68 6.29
N VAL A 475 -11.00 3.60 5.53
CA VAL A 475 -11.51 2.27 5.91
C VAL A 475 -10.85 1.80 7.20
N VAL A 476 -9.52 1.88 7.29
CA VAL A 476 -8.77 1.50 8.50
C VAL A 476 -9.19 2.31 9.73
N ALA A 477 -9.42 3.62 9.57
CA ALA A 477 -9.95 4.47 10.63
C ALA A 477 -11.35 4.01 11.07
N GLY A 478 -12.24 3.76 10.11
CA GLY A 478 -13.59 3.28 10.38
C GLY A 478 -13.62 1.96 11.13
N GLU A 479 -12.82 0.98 10.68
CA GLU A 479 -12.67 -0.31 11.35
C GLU A 479 -12.12 -0.16 12.77
N SER A 480 -11.07 0.63 12.96
CA SER A 480 -10.44 0.82 14.27
C SER A 480 -11.40 1.47 15.28
N LEU A 481 -12.18 2.46 14.84
CA LEU A 481 -13.21 3.11 15.66
C LEU A 481 -14.36 2.17 16.01
N LEU A 482 -14.82 1.35 15.05
CA LEU A 482 -15.87 0.37 15.32
C LEU A 482 -15.40 -0.75 16.25
N ILE A 483 -14.17 -1.24 16.11
CA ILE A 483 -13.59 -2.22 17.03
C ILE A 483 -13.58 -1.65 18.46
N LEU A 484 -13.12 -0.41 18.63
CA LEU A 484 -13.14 0.30 19.91
C LEU A 484 -14.56 0.43 20.48
N ALA A 485 -15.55 0.80 19.66
CA ALA A 485 -16.93 0.98 20.09
C ALA A 485 -17.64 -0.36 20.41
N ARG A 486 -17.33 -1.45 19.70
CA ARG A 486 -18.05 -2.72 19.81
C ARG A 486 -17.56 -3.60 20.96
N HIS A 487 -16.30 -3.49 21.36
CA HIS A 487 -15.75 -4.36 22.40
C HIS A 487 -16.37 -4.05 23.77
N SER A 488 -17.44 -4.77 24.13
CA SER A 488 -18.18 -4.63 25.39
C SER A 488 -17.27 -4.77 26.62
N SER A 489 -16.22 -5.60 26.52
CA SER A 489 -15.20 -5.77 27.56
C SER A 489 -14.41 -4.49 27.86
N LEU A 490 -14.24 -3.60 26.88
CA LEU A 490 -13.53 -2.32 27.07
C LEU A 490 -14.38 -1.26 27.80
N TRP A 491 -15.71 -1.38 27.75
CA TRP A 491 -16.66 -0.39 28.28
C TRP A 491 -17.40 -0.84 29.56
N ALA A 492 -17.13 -2.05 30.07
CA ALA A 492 -17.90 -2.69 31.14
C ALA A 492 -17.76 -2.05 32.55
N THR A 493 -17.01 -0.96 32.71
CA THR A 493 -16.86 -0.27 34.00
C THR A 493 -18.00 0.71 34.32
N THR A 494 -18.91 0.97 33.37
CA THR A 494 -20.04 1.90 33.56
C THR A 494 -21.39 1.21 33.31
N THR A 495 -21.99 0.74 34.41
CA THR A 495 -23.41 0.34 34.61
C THR A 495 -24.04 -0.69 33.68
N ASN A 496 -24.64 -1.73 34.29
CA ASN A 496 -25.54 -2.75 33.75
C ASN A 496 -25.30 -3.16 32.28
N THR A 497 -24.67 -4.32 32.13
CA THR A 497 -24.72 -5.19 30.95
C THR A 497 -26.16 -5.43 30.52
N SER A 498 -26.70 -4.50 29.75
CA SER A 498 -27.75 -4.77 28.77
C SER A 498 -27.04 -4.94 27.44
N ASP A 499 -27.50 -5.91 26.64
CA ASP A 499 -27.11 -6.03 25.24
C ASP A 499 -27.18 -4.64 24.60
N TRP A 500 -26.01 -4.05 24.31
CA TRP A 500 -25.97 -2.78 23.59
C TRP A 500 -26.38 -3.08 22.16
N GLY A 501 -27.68 -3.01 21.90
CA GLY A 501 -28.26 -3.02 20.57
C GLY A 501 -28.15 -1.62 19.99
N PHE A 502 -27.49 -1.49 18.85
CA PHE A 502 -27.44 -0.21 18.14
C PHE A 502 -28.88 0.16 17.72
N PRO A 503 -29.40 1.34 18.08
CA PRO A 503 -30.65 1.81 17.52
C PRO A 503 -30.39 2.29 16.09
N LEU A 504 -30.33 1.33 15.15
CA LEU A 504 -30.25 1.53 13.70
C LEU A 504 -31.26 2.56 13.16
N GLY A 505 -32.36 2.79 13.90
CA GLY A 505 -33.43 3.72 13.54
C GLY A 505 -33.25 5.18 13.98
N LYS A 506 -32.24 5.54 14.79
CA LYS A 506 -31.98 6.97 15.13
C LYS A 506 -30.99 7.55 14.14
N ARG A 507 -31.52 8.06 13.01
CA ARG A 507 -30.90 8.90 11.97
C ARG A 507 -29.39 9.11 12.16
N MET A 508 -28.59 8.45 11.31
CA MET A 508 -27.19 8.77 11.09
C MET A 508 -27.02 10.27 10.77
N CYS A 509 -26.77 11.10 11.78
CA CYS A 509 -26.67 12.56 11.67
C CYS A 509 -27.85 13.21 10.93
N SER A 510 -28.58 14.12 11.58
CA SER A 510 -29.70 14.85 10.97
C SER A 510 -29.38 15.58 9.65
N ASN A 511 -28.10 15.76 9.33
CA ASN A 511 -27.59 16.44 8.13
C ASN A 511 -27.04 15.48 7.06
N CYS A 512 -27.00 14.17 7.30
CA CYS A 512 -26.32 13.20 6.44
C CYS A 512 -27.37 12.37 5.65
N SER A 513 -28.14 13.01 4.76
CA SER A 513 -29.06 12.33 3.81
C SER A 513 -28.33 11.47 2.76
N TRP A 514 -27.02 11.68 2.62
CA TRP A 514 -26.15 11.07 1.61
C TRP A 514 -25.85 9.60 1.84
N VAL A 515 -25.90 9.15 3.10
CA VAL A 515 -25.63 7.74 3.44
C VAL A 515 -26.75 6.83 2.91
N ASP A 516 -27.99 7.29 3.01
CA ASP A 516 -29.16 6.57 2.48
C ASP A 516 -29.13 6.53 0.93
N GLU A 517 -28.69 7.60 0.29
CA GLU A 517 -28.52 7.69 -1.16
C GLU A 517 -27.37 6.79 -1.66
N PHE A 518 -26.25 6.74 -0.93
CA PHE A 518 -25.14 5.83 -1.18
C PHE A 518 -25.58 4.37 -1.05
N ASN A 519 -26.32 4.02 0.00
CA ASN A 519 -26.87 2.66 0.16
C ASN A 519 -27.84 2.29 -0.97
N GLY A 520 -28.73 3.19 -1.38
CA GLY A 520 -29.70 2.95 -2.46
C GLY A 520 -29.05 2.77 -3.84
N SER A 521 -28.01 3.55 -4.15
CA SER A 521 -27.26 3.48 -5.40
C SER A 521 -26.34 2.25 -5.50
N ARG A 522 -25.75 1.84 -4.37
CA ARG A 522 -24.87 0.66 -4.24
C ARG A 522 -25.61 -0.66 -4.44
N ILE A 523 -26.84 -0.79 -3.94
CA ILE A 523 -27.68 -1.99 -4.10
C ILE A 523 -28.08 -2.22 -5.57
N HIS A 524 -28.24 -1.16 -6.35
CA HIS A 524 -28.72 -1.25 -7.73
C HIS A 524 -27.61 -1.12 -8.79
N GLY A 525 -26.34 -1.06 -8.37
CA GLY A 525 -25.21 -0.80 -9.27
C GLY A 525 -25.36 0.51 -10.05
N ARG A 526 -26.16 1.46 -9.54
CA ARG A 526 -26.41 2.73 -10.22
C ARG A 526 -25.28 3.70 -9.90
N ARG A 527 -24.82 4.41 -10.93
CA ARG A 527 -23.89 5.53 -10.81
C ARG A 527 -24.46 6.50 -9.77
N ILE A 528 -23.69 6.78 -8.72
CA ILE A 528 -24.04 7.88 -7.81
C ILE A 528 -24.06 9.14 -8.67
N GLN A 529 -25.25 9.70 -8.84
CA GLN A 529 -25.48 10.87 -9.70
C GLN A 529 -25.16 12.18 -8.95
N ALA A 530 -24.90 12.10 -7.64
CA ALA A 530 -24.39 13.20 -6.86
C ALA A 530 -23.00 13.62 -7.37
N ASP A 531 -22.78 14.94 -7.46
CA ASP A 531 -21.46 15.49 -7.77
C ASP A 531 -20.46 14.96 -6.72
N PHE A 532 -19.39 14.33 -7.19
CA PHE A 532 -18.31 13.82 -6.34
C PHE A 532 -17.89 14.83 -5.28
N ARG A 533 -17.81 16.10 -5.69
CA ARG A 533 -17.41 17.21 -4.83
C ARG A 533 -18.42 17.47 -3.72
N GLU A 534 -19.70 17.43 -4.01
CA GLU A 534 -20.76 17.68 -3.03
C GLU A 534 -20.80 16.57 -1.97
N PHE A 535 -20.74 15.31 -2.41
CA PHE A 535 -20.69 14.17 -1.50
C PHE A 535 -19.44 14.22 -0.59
N SER A 536 -18.26 14.42 -1.17
CA SER A 536 -17.00 14.51 -0.42
C SER A 536 -17.02 15.61 0.64
N ILE A 537 -17.54 16.80 0.31
CA ILE A 537 -17.65 17.92 1.26
C ILE A 537 -18.67 17.60 2.36
N GLY A 538 -19.83 17.04 2.01
CA GLY A 538 -20.87 16.72 2.97
C GLY A 538 -20.40 15.71 4.02
N ILE A 539 -19.80 14.60 3.57
CA ILE A 539 -19.34 13.55 4.48
C ILE A 539 -18.10 13.98 5.27
N SER A 540 -17.15 14.72 4.67
CA SER A 540 -15.99 15.24 5.40
C SER A 540 -16.41 16.19 6.53
N ASN A 541 -17.44 17.01 6.31
CA ASN A 541 -17.99 17.88 7.34
C ASN A 541 -18.69 17.10 8.48
N CYS A 542 -19.45 16.05 8.16
CA CYS A 542 -20.03 15.14 9.17
C CYS A 542 -18.88 14.52 10.00
N ILE A 543 -17.83 13.98 9.36
CA ILE A 543 -16.65 13.38 10.04
C ILE A 543 -15.94 14.42 10.92
N ALA A 544 -15.64 15.61 10.40
CA ALA A 544 -14.98 16.69 11.15
C ALA A 544 -15.80 17.18 12.35
N SER A 545 -17.14 17.17 12.25
CA SER A 545 -18.03 17.54 13.34
C SER A 545 -18.07 16.49 14.45
N ILE A 546 -18.14 15.21 14.11
CA ILE A 546 -18.22 14.11 15.09
C ILE A 546 -16.85 13.89 15.75
N SER A 547 -15.77 13.93 14.97
CA SER A 547 -14.40 13.73 15.46
C SER A 547 -14.01 14.76 16.53
N ARG A 548 -14.33 16.05 16.35
CA ARG A 548 -14.10 17.09 17.36
C ARG A 548 -14.74 16.79 18.72
N LYS A 549 -15.86 16.06 18.75
CA LYS A 549 -16.51 15.64 20.01
C LYS A 549 -15.79 14.49 20.70
N CYS A 550 -15.14 13.62 19.93
CA CYS A 550 -14.52 12.40 20.43
C CYS A 550 -12.99 12.52 20.60
N TRP A 551 -12.36 13.58 20.05
CA TRP A 551 -10.92 13.68 19.91
C TRP A 551 -10.19 13.71 21.26
N SER A 552 -10.70 14.45 22.25
CA SER A 552 -10.13 14.49 23.60
C SER A 552 -10.15 13.12 24.29
N PHE A 553 -11.19 12.32 24.05
CA PHE A 553 -11.29 10.95 24.56
C PHE A 553 -10.30 10.02 23.85
N LEU A 554 -10.22 10.09 22.52
CA LEU A 554 -9.35 9.23 21.71
C LEU A 554 -7.86 9.48 21.98
N THR A 555 -7.48 10.74 22.21
CA THR A 555 -6.07 11.15 22.44
C THR A 555 -5.64 11.07 23.90
N HIS A 556 -6.54 10.70 24.81
CA HIS A 556 -6.20 10.56 26.22
C HIS A 556 -5.11 9.49 26.41
N GLY A 557 -3.99 9.88 27.04
CA GLY A 557 -2.83 9.02 27.21
C GLY A 557 -1.82 9.04 26.05
N CYS A 558 -2.04 9.85 25.01
CA CYS A 558 -1.10 10.05 23.90
C CYS A 558 -0.63 11.52 23.84
N PRO A 559 0.56 11.86 24.36
CA PRO A 559 1.04 13.25 24.42
C PRO A 559 1.14 13.92 23.05
N TYR A 560 1.62 13.19 22.03
CA TYR A 560 1.76 13.72 20.68
C TYR A 560 0.42 14.14 20.06
N LEU A 561 -0.57 13.24 20.02
CA LEU A 561 -1.85 13.54 19.41
C LEU A 561 -2.67 14.57 20.21
N LYS A 562 -2.49 14.61 21.54
CA LYS A 562 -3.11 15.61 22.41
C LYS A 562 -2.64 17.04 22.11
N ALA A 563 -1.48 17.22 21.47
CA ALA A 563 -0.99 18.54 21.05
C ALA A 563 -1.82 19.16 19.92
N PHE A 564 -2.64 18.37 19.21
CA PHE A 564 -3.52 18.84 18.14
C PHE A 564 -4.93 19.06 18.69
N THR A 565 -5.48 20.26 18.48
CA THR A 565 -6.85 20.60 18.92
C THR A 565 -7.93 20.02 18.02
N ASP A 566 -7.59 19.73 16.77
CA ASP A 566 -8.47 19.12 15.76
C ASP A 566 -7.68 18.01 15.05
N PRO A 567 -8.25 16.80 14.87
CA PRO A 567 -7.60 15.72 14.12
C PRO A 567 -7.30 16.05 12.65
N PHE A 568 -7.86 17.14 12.13
CA PHE A 568 -7.60 17.65 10.78
C PHE A 568 -6.77 18.94 10.77
N ASP A 569 -6.18 19.32 11.91
CA ASP A 569 -5.18 20.37 11.99
C ASP A 569 -3.79 19.79 11.70
N PHE A 570 -3.30 20.02 10.49
CA PHE A 570 -1.95 19.62 10.05
C PHE A 570 -0.94 20.76 10.15
N SER A 571 -1.25 21.83 10.90
CA SER A 571 -0.25 22.83 11.25
C SER A 571 0.77 22.28 12.25
N TRP A 572 1.88 23.00 12.46
CA TRP A 572 2.89 22.61 13.44
C TRP A 572 2.27 22.46 14.84
N PRO A 573 2.52 21.35 15.54
CA PRO A 573 1.96 21.13 16.87
C PRO A 573 2.41 22.24 17.82
N LYS A 574 1.44 22.82 18.55
CA LYS A 574 1.71 23.88 19.53
C LYS A 574 2.63 23.32 20.62
N THR A 575 3.82 23.87 20.76
CA THR A 575 4.66 23.61 21.93
C THR A 575 3.97 24.23 23.14
N ASN A 576 3.57 23.41 24.10
CA ASN A 576 3.18 23.93 25.42
C ASN A 576 4.45 24.49 26.07
N ASP A 577 4.63 25.81 26.01
CA ASP A 577 5.73 26.57 26.64
C ASP A 577 5.70 26.55 28.19
N GLY A 578 5.00 25.60 28.82
CA GLY A 578 4.70 25.62 30.26
C GLY A 578 5.41 24.57 31.13
N ASP A 579 5.84 23.43 30.60
CA ASP A 579 6.24 22.28 31.44
C ASP A 579 7.71 21.84 31.32
N ILE A 580 8.54 22.58 30.59
CA ILE A 580 10.00 22.36 30.60
C ILE A 580 10.63 23.26 31.67
N GLY A 581 10.16 23.10 32.91
CA GLY A 581 10.80 23.63 34.11
C GLY A 581 11.74 22.58 34.67
N GLY A 582 13.05 22.82 34.56
CA GLY A 582 14.09 21.85 34.89
C GLY A 582 14.03 21.31 36.33
N HIS A 583 13.93 19.99 36.43
CA HIS A 583 14.66 19.23 37.44
C HIS A 583 15.18 17.94 36.80
N GLY A 584 16.49 17.74 36.87
CA GLY A 584 17.15 16.55 36.35
C GLY A 584 16.55 15.30 37.00
N ILE A 585 16.10 14.37 36.17
CA ILE A 585 15.72 13.03 36.60
C ILE A 585 16.61 12.03 35.85
N ASP A 586 17.28 11.25 36.69
CA ASP A 586 18.17 10.15 36.40
C ASP A 586 17.62 9.19 35.34
N ARG A 587 18.54 8.65 34.53
CA ARG A 587 18.30 7.49 33.68
C ARG A 587 17.97 6.28 34.56
N SER A 588 16.69 5.96 34.73
CA SER A 588 16.29 4.58 34.95
C SER A 588 14.89 4.30 34.41
N CYS A 589 14.80 3.21 33.67
CA CYS A 589 13.57 2.54 33.26
C CYS A 589 12.69 2.27 34.49
N ALA A 590 11.52 2.93 34.57
CA ALA A 590 10.45 2.54 35.48
C ALA A 590 9.09 2.95 34.90
N CYS A 591 8.41 1.96 34.31
CA CYS A 591 6.95 1.93 34.27
C CYS A 591 6.43 1.97 35.71
N SER A 592 6.03 3.13 36.23
CA SER A 592 5.06 3.26 37.34
C SER A 592 4.75 4.72 37.73
N LYS A 593 3.45 5.02 37.70
CA LYS A 593 2.71 5.94 38.60
C LYS A 593 3.15 7.40 38.64
N THR A 594 2.69 8.20 37.68
CA THR A 594 2.43 9.62 37.90
C THR A 594 0.94 9.84 38.22
N LYS A 595 0.66 10.33 39.43
CA LYS A 595 -0.62 10.93 39.80
C LYS A 595 -0.72 12.27 39.08
N ASP A 596 -1.35 12.30 37.92
CA ASP A 596 -1.75 13.56 37.31
C ASP A 596 -2.95 14.14 38.06
N ILE A 597 -2.80 15.39 38.46
CA ILE A 597 -3.86 16.22 39.03
C ILE A 597 -4.92 16.39 37.94
N CYS A 598 -6.08 15.76 38.14
CA CYS A 598 -7.26 15.91 37.31
C CYS A 598 -7.66 17.38 37.19
N PHE A 599 -7.47 17.97 36.00
CA PHE A 599 -8.49 18.89 35.51
C PHE A 599 -9.68 18.03 35.09
N GLU A 600 -10.70 18.03 35.94
CA GLU A 600 -11.99 17.38 35.72
C GLU A 600 -12.58 17.88 34.40
N CYS A 601 -12.45 17.10 33.33
CA CYS A 601 -13.49 17.07 32.32
C CYS A 601 -14.70 16.43 33.01
N GLU A 602 -15.83 17.14 33.06
CA GLU A 602 -17.09 16.55 33.53
C GLU A 602 -17.29 15.18 32.86
N PRO A 603 -17.69 14.14 33.60
CA PRO A 603 -17.89 12.82 33.04
C PRO A 603 -19.01 12.90 32.00
N GLN A 604 -18.64 12.99 30.73
CA GLN A 604 -19.58 12.75 29.64
C GLN A 604 -20.12 11.33 29.81
N ASP A 605 -21.41 11.15 29.53
CA ASP A 605 -22.03 9.84 29.57
C ASP A 605 -21.24 8.89 28.64
N SER A 606 -20.61 7.88 29.23
CA SER A 606 -19.83 6.83 28.55
C SER A 606 -20.59 6.26 27.35
N ASN A 607 -21.92 6.17 27.43
CA ASN A 607 -22.74 5.72 26.31
C ASN A 607 -22.78 6.73 25.15
N GLN A 608 -22.79 8.03 25.43
CA GLN A 608 -22.80 9.09 24.42
C GLN A 608 -21.46 9.19 23.66
N GLU A 609 -20.35 8.97 24.35
CA GLU A 609 -19.02 8.87 23.73
C GLU A 609 -18.96 7.64 22.81
N ARG A 610 -19.42 6.49 23.30
CA ARG A 610 -19.48 5.23 22.55
C ARG A 610 -20.33 5.35 21.29
N GLU A 611 -21.50 5.99 21.38
CA GLU A 611 -22.37 6.29 20.24
C GLU A 611 -21.69 7.20 19.22
N SER A 612 -20.97 8.24 19.69
CA SER A 612 -20.28 9.19 18.81
C SER A 612 -19.11 8.53 18.07
N ILE A 613 -18.33 7.68 18.76
CA ILE A 613 -17.23 6.90 18.16
C ILE A 613 -17.78 5.90 17.13
N SER A 614 -18.85 5.18 17.46
CA SER A 614 -19.52 4.27 16.51
C SER A 614 -19.99 5.04 15.27
N GLY A 615 -20.70 6.15 15.48
CA GLY A 615 -21.16 7.02 14.40
C GLY A 615 -20.01 7.53 13.53
N LEU A 616 -18.89 7.95 14.13
CA LEU A 616 -17.69 8.36 13.41
C LEU A 616 -17.12 7.22 12.56
N GLY A 617 -17.00 6.03 13.15
CA GLY A 617 -16.49 4.83 12.47
C GLY A 617 -17.30 4.49 11.23
N ILE A 618 -18.63 4.52 11.34
CA ILE A 618 -19.55 4.28 10.23
C ILE A 618 -19.34 5.33 9.11
N HIS A 619 -19.24 6.62 9.44
CA HIS A 619 -19.01 7.66 8.42
C HIS A 619 -17.65 7.50 7.73
N CYS A 620 -16.60 7.13 8.46
CA CYS A 620 -15.29 6.84 7.89
C CYS A 620 -15.37 5.66 6.90
N LEU A 621 -16.08 4.58 7.26
CA LEU A 621 -16.29 3.43 6.37
C LEU A 621 -17.08 3.79 5.12
N TYR A 622 -18.16 4.56 5.24
CA TYR A 622 -18.92 5.01 4.07
C TYR A 622 -18.07 5.86 3.15
N TYR A 623 -17.28 6.79 3.70
CA TYR A 623 -16.45 7.64 2.88
C TYR A 623 -15.33 6.86 2.19
N GLY A 624 -14.62 6.02 2.95
CA GLY A 624 -13.59 5.13 2.41
C GLY A 624 -14.16 4.20 1.34
N GLY A 625 -15.37 3.66 1.56
CA GLY A 625 -16.07 2.80 0.59
C GLY A 625 -16.49 3.52 -0.67
N TYR A 626 -16.90 4.79 -0.58
CA TYR A 626 -17.18 5.61 -1.74
C TYR A 626 -15.92 5.85 -2.58
N LEU A 627 -14.82 6.28 -1.96
CA LEU A 627 -13.54 6.49 -2.65
C LEU A 627 -12.99 5.18 -3.24
N ALA A 628 -13.11 4.08 -2.51
CA ALA A 628 -12.76 2.74 -2.97
C ALA A 628 -13.59 2.31 -4.18
N SER A 629 -14.88 2.65 -4.24
CA SER A 629 -15.72 2.32 -5.40
C SER A 629 -15.29 3.05 -6.68
N ILE A 630 -14.68 4.23 -6.55
CA ILE A 630 -14.08 4.96 -7.68
C ILE A 630 -12.83 4.21 -8.17
N CYS A 631 -11.93 3.84 -7.26
CA CYS A 631 -10.65 3.19 -7.59
C CYS A 631 -10.81 1.74 -8.07
N TYR A 632 -11.69 1.00 -7.41
CA TYR A 632 -11.74 -0.46 -7.52
C TYR A 632 -13.13 -0.98 -7.95
N GLY A 633 -14.14 -0.12 -8.05
CA GLY A 633 -15.50 -0.54 -8.38
C GLY A 633 -16.30 -1.04 -7.17
N TYR A 634 -17.63 -1.12 -7.34
CA TYR A 634 -18.58 -1.46 -6.28
C TYR A 634 -18.47 -2.90 -5.76
N HIS A 635 -17.98 -3.81 -6.60
CA HIS A 635 -17.79 -5.23 -6.27
C HIS A 635 -16.34 -5.57 -5.88
N SER A 636 -15.49 -4.56 -5.69
CA SER A 636 -14.14 -4.79 -5.19
C SER A 636 -14.17 -5.48 -3.82
N HIS A 637 -13.06 -6.15 -3.49
CA HIS A 637 -12.89 -6.78 -2.19
C HIS A 637 -13.03 -5.78 -1.04
N LEU A 638 -12.41 -4.61 -1.15
CA LEU A 638 -12.54 -3.54 -0.16
C LEU A 638 -13.99 -3.09 -0.01
N ALA A 639 -14.71 -2.91 -1.11
CA ALA A 639 -16.14 -2.57 -1.05
C ALA A 639 -16.99 -3.66 -0.39
N SER A 640 -16.68 -4.94 -0.67
CA SER A 640 -17.35 -6.10 -0.08
C SER A 640 -17.06 -6.26 1.40
N GLN A 641 -15.81 -6.05 1.82
CA GLN A 641 -15.40 -6.04 3.23
C GLN A 641 -16.16 -4.97 4.01
N ILE A 642 -16.23 -3.75 3.48
CA ILE A 642 -17.02 -2.67 4.08
C ILE A 642 -18.50 -3.07 4.18
N GLN A 643 -19.05 -3.74 3.16
CA GLN A 643 -20.44 -4.19 3.19
C GLN A 643 -20.67 -5.25 4.27
N ASN A 644 -19.75 -6.20 4.44
CA ASN A 644 -19.84 -7.20 5.50
C ASN A 644 -19.80 -6.52 6.87
N ILE A 645 -18.88 -5.58 7.08
CA ILE A 645 -18.79 -4.83 8.34
C ILE A 645 -20.08 -4.05 8.61
N LEU A 646 -20.65 -3.38 7.61
CA LEU A 646 -21.90 -2.63 7.75
C LEU A 646 -23.12 -3.55 7.94
N ASN A 647 -23.15 -4.72 7.30
CA ASN A 647 -24.20 -5.72 7.49
C ASN A 647 -24.14 -6.33 8.89
N ASP A 648 -22.95 -6.56 9.43
CA ASP A 648 -22.74 -7.02 10.81
C ASP A 648 -23.17 -5.98 11.86
N LEU A 649 -23.52 -4.75 11.44
CA LEU A 649 -24.12 -3.72 12.30
C LEU A 649 -25.65 -3.71 12.25
N ASN A 650 -26.27 -4.33 11.22
CA ASN A 650 -27.72 -4.50 11.07
C ASN A 650 -28.19 -5.77 11.77
#